data_AF-A0A933X2U5-F1
#
_entry.id   AF-A0A933X2U5-F1
#
_cell.length_a   1.000
_cell.length_b   1.000
_cell.length_c   1.000
_cell.angle_alpha   90.00
_cell.angle_beta   90.00
_cell.angle_gamma   90.00
#
_symmetry.space_group_name_H-M   'P 1'
#
loop_
_entity.id
_entity.type
_entity.pdbx_description
1 polymer ?
#
loop_
_entity_poly.entity_id
_entity_poly.type
_entity_poly.pdbx_seq_one_letter_code
_entity_poly.pdbx_strand_id
1 'polypeptide(L)'
;MKHASLALGTFLLFGLAQAGFGAQAATDAAALDQAFVRLSSYDWSDSREALGAIEQAVIEAHGDSARRQELEKRLAVVLTTSAPRAAKDFACRQLSVIGTAQSVPALAALLLDPELSHVARLALERIPGDASAAALREALPKAEGNTKVGIINSLGVLADPQAASLLAKLLADSDPAIASAATSALGKIGTLEATRALERFRAVAPPTLQPLVNEACIEAAENLVRRGARAEAARLFRSLYSDKSNESLRLAGFRGLLLAEPEPEPAIALVARALASDDASLRNLAGRILAEPPGERVLDPFLRLLPSLPPAGQVALLGAIHAKPHASARSAVLAACDSRESSVRLAALRALGLMGNAEDVPRLARLAATGTSDESATARLALANLPGREVSSAMLAQLLDAQPSIRIELMKALAARFATEAASPLANQLKDANDSVRSAALEALGVLGDAQQAPTVIAFLKSASDDDARGNAEQTLEALVTRAGGNAREALLSGLKDATASPRIVLLQQLGRLGGRQALEAVRAELRSDDAQVRDAAFRVLTAWPDAEAAPDLLKFAQQADPPSRRALAFRGYVRLCREAPMSPTERLAQLSEAAKLAADTDEKVLMVSALADVPEPGALKLLAAYLDDAALVDTASLAAVKVASALEAKHKDTVAPVLQQVLKVCKNADVQRRAREVLTKLGAQRE
;
A
#
# COMPACT_ATOMS: atom_id res chain seq x y z
N MET A 1 -24.77 75.18 19.30
CA MET A 1 -23.29 75.16 19.20
C MET A 1 -22.85 73.77 18.81
N LYS A 2 -22.05 73.68 17.73
CA LYS A 2 -21.22 72.54 17.27
C LYS A 2 -21.93 71.22 16.98
N HIS A 3 -22.24 70.95 15.70
CA HIS A 3 -21.97 69.68 15.00
C HIS A 3 -22.30 69.87 13.50
N ALA A 4 -21.42 70.59 12.79
CA ALA A 4 -21.43 70.70 11.34
C ALA A 4 -19.97 70.60 10.87
N SER A 5 -19.45 69.38 10.72
CA SER A 5 -18.18 69.04 10.04
C SER A 5 -17.93 67.52 10.12
N LEU A 6 -18.77 66.70 9.48
CA LEU A 6 -18.47 65.28 9.20
C LEU A 6 -19.51 64.69 8.22
N ALA A 7 -19.66 65.32 7.04
CA ALA A 7 -20.52 64.82 5.97
C ALA A 7 -19.94 65.06 4.56
N LEU A 8 -18.62 65.28 4.43
CA LEU A 8 -17.94 65.41 3.13
C LEU A 8 -16.92 64.29 2.83
N GLY A 9 -16.70 63.36 3.76
CA GLY A 9 -15.69 62.30 3.60
C GLY A 9 -16.16 61.01 2.91
N THR A 10 -17.47 60.78 2.79
CA THR A 10 -18.02 59.49 2.33
C THR A 10 -18.52 59.48 0.88
N PHE A 11 -18.60 60.65 0.22
CA PHE A 11 -18.99 60.74 -1.20
C PHE A 11 -17.82 60.68 -2.20
N LEU A 12 -16.59 60.98 -1.75
CA LEU A 12 -15.39 60.95 -2.61
C LEU A 12 -14.79 59.53 -2.78
N LEU A 13 -15.04 58.62 -1.84
CA LEU A 13 -14.61 57.21 -1.95
C LEU A 13 -15.54 56.36 -2.84
N PHE A 14 -16.81 56.77 -3.03
CA PHE A 14 -17.73 56.09 -3.97
C PHE A 14 -17.51 56.54 -5.43
N GLY A 15 -17.13 57.81 -5.66
CA GLY A 15 -16.84 58.34 -6.99
C GLY A 15 -15.55 57.82 -7.61
N LEU A 16 -14.50 57.58 -6.82
CA LEU A 16 -13.24 57.02 -7.30
C LEU A 16 -13.33 55.52 -7.61
N ALA A 17 -14.18 54.76 -6.89
CA ALA A 17 -14.45 53.35 -7.20
C ALA A 17 -15.27 53.19 -8.50
N GLN A 18 -16.25 54.07 -8.75
CA GLN A 18 -17.04 54.09 -9.98
C GLN A 18 -16.21 54.50 -11.21
N ALA A 19 -15.29 55.45 -11.07
CA ALA A 19 -14.39 55.87 -12.14
C ALA A 19 -13.35 54.78 -12.50
N GLY A 20 -12.85 54.04 -11.50
CA GLY A 20 -11.95 52.90 -11.71
C GLY A 20 -12.63 51.73 -12.45
N PHE A 21 -13.88 51.41 -12.10
CA PHE A 21 -14.67 50.38 -12.79
C PHE A 21 -15.01 50.76 -14.24
N GLY A 22 -15.34 52.03 -14.51
CA GLY A 22 -15.64 52.51 -15.86
C GLY A 22 -14.43 52.48 -16.80
N ALA A 23 -13.24 52.79 -16.30
CA ALA A 23 -11.99 52.73 -17.07
C ALA A 23 -11.53 51.28 -17.35
N GLN A 24 -11.73 50.38 -16.38
CA GLN A 24 -11.42 48.97 -16.54
C GLN A 24 -12.37 48.28 -17.54
N ALA A 25 -13.68 48.54 -17.46
CA ALA A 25 -14.65 47.99 -18.41
C ALA A 25 -14.40 48.45 -19.87
N ALA A 26 -13.96 49.70 -20.08
CA ALA A 26 -13.64 50.21 -21.40
C ALA A 26 -12.35 49.60 -21.99
N THR A 27 -11.36 49.29 -21.13
CA THR A 27 -10.11 48.62 -21.55
C THR A 27 -10.35 47.15 -21.87
N ASP A 28 -11.20 46.46 -21.11
CA ASP A 28 -11.60 45.08 -21.36
C ASP A 28 -12.39 44.93 -22.67
N ALA A 29 -13.27 45.88 -23.00
CA ALA A 29 -14.00 45.89 -24.26
C ALA A 29 -13.08 46.06 -25.48
N ALA A 30 -12.10 46.97 -25.41
CA ALA A 30 -11.13 47.17 -26.49
C ALA A 30 -10.21 45.95 -26.70
N ALA A 31 -9.81 45.29 -25.61
CA ALA A 31 -9.01 44.06 -25.66
C ALA A 31 -9.79 42.91 -26.31
N LEU A 32 -11.09 42.78 -25.99
CA LEU A 32 -11.97 41.80 -26.59
C LEU A 32 -12.13 42.02 -28.11
N ASP A 33 -12.31 43.26 -28.54
CA ASP A 33 -12.43 43.58 -29.97
C ASP A 33 -11.17 43.26 -30.76
N GLN A 34 -10.00 43.58 -30.21
CA GLN A 34 -8.72 43.20 -30.82
C GLN A 34 -8.55 41.68 -30.91
N ALA A 35 -8.97 40.94 -29.87
CA ALA A 35 -8.90 39.48 -29.88
C ALA A 35 -9.80 38.87 -30.97
N PHE A 36 -10.98 39.43 -31.23
CA PHE A 36 -11.85 38.97 -32.33
C PHE A 36 -11.28 39.31 -33.72
N VAL A 37 -10.61 40.46 -33.88
CA VAL A 37 -9.87 40.76 -35.12
C VAL A 37 -8.79 39.72 -35.36
N ARG A 38 -8.00 39.39 -34.34
CA ARG A 38 -6.96 38.35 -34.43
C ARG A 38 -7.56 36.97 -34.72
N LEU A 39 -8.68 36.64 -34.09
CA LEU A 39 -9.39 35.39 -34.33
C LEU A 39 -9.73 35.21 -35.81
N SER A 40 -10.10 36.27 -36.54
CA SER A 40 -10.51 36.17 -37.95
C SER A 40 -9.43 35.61 -38.89
N SER A 41 -8.15 35.71 -38.51
CA SER A 41 -7.00 35.20 -39.28
C SER A 41 -6.14 34.20 -38.50
N TYR A 42 -6.62 33.69 -37.37
CA TYR A 42 -5.85 32.84 -36.46
C TYR A 42 -5.54 31.47 -37.07
N ASP A 43 -4.27 31.07 -36.98
CA ASP A 43 -3.77 29.73 -37.30
C ASP A 43 -3.10 29.08 -36.07
N TRP A 44 -2.93 27.76 -36.08
CA TRP A 44 -2.29 27.00 -35.00
C TRP A 44 -0.82 27.38 -34.73
N SER A 45 -0.17 28.08 -35.67
CA SER A 45 1.17 28.64 -35.48
C SER A 45 1.19 29.90 -34.62
N ASP A 46 0.04 30.56 -34.43
CA ASP A 46 -0.07 31.80 -33.66
C ASP A 46 -0.12 31.51 -32.14
N SER A 47 0.32 32.48 -31.32
CA SER A 47 0.22 32.36 -29.87
C SER A 47 -1.24 32.40 -29.41
N ARG A 48 -1.65 31.39 -28.64
CA ARG A 48 -2.99 31.31 -28.04
C ARG A 48 -3.28 32.45 -27.06
N GLU A 49 -2.26 33.06 -26.47
CA GLU A 49 -2.41 34.24 -25.59
C GLU A 49 -3.14 35.38 -26.30
N ALA A 50 -3.01 35.46 -27.62
CA ALA A 50 -3.69 36.46 -28.44
C ALA A 50 -5.22 36.37 -28.38
N LEU A 51 -5.78 35.22 -27.98
CA LEU A 51 -7.21 34.96 -27.86
C LEU A 51 -7.69 34.94 -26.40
N GLY A 52 -6.80 35.18 -25.42
CA GLY A 52 -7.11 35.08 -23.99
C GLY A 52 -8.24 36.00 -23.54
N ALA A 53 -8.40 37.18 -24.15
CA ALA A 53 -9.51 38.07 -23.85
C ALA A 53 -10.89 37.47 -24.20
N ILE A 54 -10.96 36.62 -25.25
CA ILE A 54 -12.20 35.91 -25.60
C ILE A 54 -12.49 34.83 -24.56
N GLU A 55 -11.48 34.03 -24.19
CA GLU A 55 -11.64 32.97 -23.18
C GLU A 55 -12.07 33.57 -21.83
N GLN A 56 -11.45 34.68 -21.43
CA GLN A 56 -11.82 35.41 -20.22
C GLN A 56 -13.26 35.97 -20.30
N ALA A 57 -13.64 36.57 -21.43
CA ALA A 57 -15.00 37.07 -21.63
C ALA A 57 -16.05 35.94 -21.61
N VAL A 58 -15.73 34.75 -22.12
CA VAL A 58 -16.58 33.55 -22.06
C VAL A 58 -16.79 33.10 -20.61
N ILE A 59 -15.73 33.11 -19.78
CA ILE A 59 -15.81 32.80 -18.35
C ILE A 59 -16.69 33.82 -17.62
N GLU A 60 -16.48 35.11 -17.89
CA GLU A 60 -17.22 36.20 -17.25
C GLU A 60 -18.68 36.31 -17.70
N ALA A 61 -19.04 35.75 -18.85
CA ALA A 61 -20.44 35.66 -19.31
C ALA A 61 -21.27 34.64 -18.51
N HIS A 62 -20.66 33.95 -17.55
CA HIS A 62 -21.38 33.10 -16.62
C HIS A 62 -22.29 33.95 -15.71
N GLY A 63 -23.60 33.70 -15.75
CA GLY A 63 -24.61 34.48 -15.01
C GLY A 63 -25.09 35.78 -15.68
N ASP A 64 -24.46 36.24 -16.78
CA ASP A 64 -24.89 37.42 -17.55
C ASP A 64 -25.45 37.01 -18.93
N SER A 65 -26.78 37.07 -19.07
CA SER A 65 -27.46 36.64 -20.31
C SER A 65 -27.21 37.58 -21.49
N ALA A 66 -27.05 38.88 -21.25
CA ALA A 66 -26.88 39.86 -22.34
C ALA A 66 -25.47 39.77 -22.91
N ARG A 67 -24.46 39.71 -22.03
CA ARG A 67 -23.06 39.53 -22.43
C ARG A 67 -22.84 38.19 -23.14
N ARG A 68 -23.48 37.13 -22.66
CA ARG A 68 -23.45 35.82 -23.32
C ARG A 68 -24.01 35.86 -24.72
N GLN A 69 -25.18 36.48 -24.91
CA GLN A 69 -25.83 36.53 -26.22
C GLN A 69 -25.00 37.29 -27.24
N GLU A 70 -24.38 38.41 -26.84
CA GLU A 70 -23.49 39.17 -27.72
C GLU A 70 -22.23 38.38 -28.10
N LEU A 71 -21.57 37.73 -27.13
CA LEU A 71 -20.40 36.90 -27.39
C LEU A 71 -20.72 35.69 -28.28
N GLU A 72 -21.85 35.01 -28.01
CA GLU A 72 -22.34 33.90 -28.83
C GLU A 72 -22.52 34.34 -30.29
N LYS A 73 -23.18 35.48 -30.51
CA LYS A 73 -23.42 36.03 -31.85
C LYS A 73 -22.10 36.30 -32.58
N ARG A 74 -21.13 36.93 -31.92
CA ARG A 74 -19.81 37.22 -32.51
C ARG A 74 -19.06 35.95 -32.90
N LEU A 75 -19.06 34.94 -32.04
CA LEU A 75 -18.42 33.64 -32.31
C LEU A 75 -19.14 32.89 -33.44
N ALA A 76 -20.47 32.90 -33.47
CA ALA A 76 -21.25 32.27 -34.53
C ALA A 76 -20.97 32.89 -35.90
N VAL A 77 -20.76 34.21 -35.97
CA VAL A 77 -20.36 34.90 -37.22
C VAL A 77 -19.01 34.39 -37.73
N VAL A 78 -18.02 34.12 -36.86
CA VAL A 78 -16.71 33.59 -37.30
C VAL A 78 -16.89 32.32 -38.13
N LEU A 79 -17.82 31.45 -37.74
CA LEU A 79 -18.09 30.19 -38.43
C LEU A 79 -18.61 30.36 -39.87
N THR A 80 -19.32 31.46 -40.14
CA THR A 80 -19.93 31.73 -41.46
C THR A 80 -18.99 32.47 -42.43
N THR A 81 -17.85 32.96 -41.94
CA THR A 81 -16.84 33.65 -42.75
C THR A 81 -15.84 32.67 -43.40
N SER A 82 -14.91 33.22 -44.20
CA SER A 82 -13.75 32.49 -44.73
C SER A 82 -12.59 32.37 -43.74
N ALA A 83 -12.85 32.51 -42.42
CA ALA A 83 -11.82 32.38 -41.39
C ALA A 83 -11.11 31.00 -41.47
N PRO A 84 -9.81 30.93 -41.13
CA PRO A 84 -9.06 29.68 -41.16
C PRO A 84 -9.66 28.59 -40.26
N ARG A 85 -9.27 27.34 -40.50
CA ARG A 85 -9.74 26.18 -39.73
C ARG A 85 -9.50 26.35 -38.23
N ALA A 86 -8.33 26.81 -37.82
CA ALA A 86 -8.00 27.01 -36.40
C ALA A 86 -8.92 28.04 -35.72
N ALA A 87 -9.25 29.13 -36.42
CA ALA A 87 -10.19 30.13 -35.95
C ALA A 87 -11.60 29.55 -35.74
N LYS A 88 -12.09 28.77 -36.70
CA LYS A 88 -13.40 28.10 -36.61
C LYS A 88 -13.42 27.05 -35.51
N ASP A 89 -12.34 26.28 -35.35
CA ASP A 89 -12.15 25.32 -34.26
C ASP A 89 -12.24 26.00 -32.89
N PHE A 90 -11.49 27.09 -32.71
CA PHE A 90 -11.55 27.90 -31.49
C PHE A 90 -12.96 28.42 -31.22
N ALA A 91 -13.62 29.00 -32.23
CA ALA A 91 -14.98 29.51 -32.09
C ALA A 91 -15.98 28.41 -31.69
N CYS A 92 -15.92 27.23 -32.31
CA CYS A 92 -16.72 26.07 -31.93
C CYS A 92 -16.49 25.66 -30.46
N ARG A 93 -15.24 25.65 -29.99
CA ARG A 93 -14.93 25.33 -28.58
C ARG A 93 -15.52 26.33 -27.62
N GLN A 94 -15.45 27.63 -27.92
CA GLN A 94 -16.08 28.65 -27.07
C GLN A 94 -17.62 28.54 -27.10
N LEU A 95 -18.21 28.26 -28.27
CA LEU A 95 -19.65 28.01 -28.39
C LEU A 95 -20.09 26.74 -27.65
N SER A 96 -19.21 25.75 -27.45
CA SER A 96 -19.50 24.59 -26.60
C SER A 96 -19.66 24.93 -25.11
N VAL A 97 -19.22 26.12 -24.70
CA VAL A 97 -19.30 26.63 -23.31
C VAL A 97 -20.50 27.56 -23.14
N ILE A 98 -20.73 28.47 -24.10
CA ILE A 98 -21.75 29.54 -23.96
C ILE A 98 -22.90 29.48 -24.97
N GLY A 99 -22.84 28.58 -25.95
CA GLY A 99 -23.79 28.49 -27.05
C GLY A 99 -25.20 28.13 -26.59
N THR A 100 -26.17 28.66 -27.33
CA THR A 100 -27.61 28.40 -27.22
C THR A 100 -28.16 28.00 -28.58
N ALA A 101 -29.49 27.88 -28.69
CA ALA A 101 -30.15 27.62 -29.97
C ALA A 101 -29.80 28.64 -31.07
N GLN A 102 -29.29 29.83 -30.72
CA GLN A 102 -28.95 30.88 -31.69
C GLN A 102 -27.72 30.52 -32.55
N SER A 103 -26.74 29.83 -31.99
CA SER A 103 -25.52 29.40 -32.72
C SER A 103 -25.69 28.09 -33.49
N VAL A 104 -26.78 27.34 -33.25
CA VAL A 104 -27.04 26.05 -33.89
C VAL A 104 -27.00 26.12 -35.42
N PRO A 105 -27.63 27.09 -36.12
CA PRO A 105 -27.58 27.15 -37.58
C PRO A 105 -26.14 27.32 -38.14
N ALA A 106 -25.30 28.12 -37.46
CA ALA A 106 -23.91 28.33 -37.87
C ALA A 106 -23.06 27.07 -37.67
N LEU A 107 -23.27 26.36 -36.55
CA LEU A 107 -22.63 25.06 -36.29
C LEU A 107 -23.13 23.97 -37.25
N ALA A 108 -24.42 23.96 -37.57
CA ALA A 108 -25.05 22.98 -38.47
C ALA A 108 -24.46 23.04 -39.88
N ALA A 109 -24.12 24.25 -40.36
CA ALA A 109 -23.48 24.44 -41.66
C ALA A 109 -22.11 23.74 -41.79
N LEU A 110 -21.44 23.46 -40.66
CA LEU A 110 -20.14 22.79 -40.62
C LEU A 110 -20.24 21.26 -40.48
N LEU A 111 -21.44 20.70 -40.28
CA LEU A 111 -21.62 19.28 -39.97
C LEU A 111 -21.18 18.33 -41.09
N LEU A 112 -21.25 18.77 -42.35
CA LEU A 112 -20.87 17.98 -43.52
C LEU A 112 -19.42 18.22 -43.97
N ASP A 113 -18.71 19.15 -43.34
CA ASP A 113 -17.31 19.43 -43.61
C ASP A 113 -16.43 18.35 -42.94
N PRO A 114 -15.63 17.56 -43.69
CA PRO A 114 -14.82 16.48 -43.12
C PRO A 114 -13.80 16.93 -42.06
N GLU A 115 -13.34 18.19 -42.14
CA GLU A 115 -12.32 18.73 -41.24
C GLU A 115 -12.90 19.43 -40.01
N LEU A 116 -14.09 20.03 -40.14
CA LEU A 116 -14.74 20.84 -39.11
C LEU A 116 -15.93 20.13 -38.41
N SER A 117 -16.47 19.07 -39.00
CA SER A 117 -17.63 18.35 -38.45
C SER A 117 -17.41 17.91 -37.00
N HIS A 118 -16.21 17.44 -36.66
CA HIS A 118 -15.90 17.00 -35.31
C HIS A 118 -16.11 18.08 -34.25
N VAL A 119 -15.56 19.28 -34.45
CA VAL A 119 -15.68 20.37 -33.48
C VAL A 119 -17.05 21.03 -33.47
N ALA A 120 -17.73 21.08 -34.63
CA ALA A 120 -19.11 21.53 -34.68
C ALA A 120 -20.05 20.62 -33.87
N ARG A 121 -19.89 19.30 -34.00
CA ARG A 121 -20.63 18.30 -33.22
C ARG A 121 -20.38 18.41 -31.73
N LEU A 122 -19.12 18.54 -31.29
CA LEU A 122 -18.80 18.72 -29.87
C LEU A 122 -19.45 19.96 -29.26
N ALA A 123 -19.59 21.04 -30.04
CA ALA A 123 -20.32 22.22 -29.60
C ALA A 123 -21.82 21.91 -29.47
N LEU A 124 -22.43 21.30 -30.50
CA LEU A 124 -23.85 20.94 -30.52
C LEU A 124 -24.23 19.96 -29.41
N GLU A 125 -23.36 19.02 -29.04
CA GLU A 125 -23.57 18.08 -27.92
C GLU A 125 -23.73 18.77 -26.57
N ARG A 126 -23.21 19.99 -26.42
CA ARG A 126 -23.24 20.77 -25.17
C ARG A 126 -24.27 21.88 -25.17
N ILE A 127 -24.84 22.22 -26.32
CA ILE A 127 -25.89 23.22 -26.44
C ILE A 127 -27.23 22.60 -26.04
N PRO A 128 -27.90 23.11 -25.00
CA PRO A 128 -29.15 22.56 -24.52
C PRO A 128 -30.30 22.86 -25.50
N GLY A 129 -31.17 21.86 -25.72
CA GLY A 129 -32.41 21.99 -26.49
C GLY A 129 -32.50 21.09 -27.71
N ASP A 130 -33.71 20.95 -28.26
CA ASP A 130 -34.00 20.05 -29.41
C ASP A 130 -33.34 20.53 -30.72
N ALA A 131 -33.00 21.82 -30.82
CA ALA A 131 -32.43 22.40 -32.04
C ALA A 131 -31.12 21.71 -32.46
N SER A 132 -30.22 21.40 -31.52
CA SER A 132 -28.96 20.71 -31.81
C SER A 132 -29.20 19.30 -32.36
N ALA A 133 -30.12 18.55 -31.74
CA ALA A 133 -30.49 17.21 -32.19
C ALA A 133 -31.18 17.23 -33.56
N ALA A 134 -32.08 18.21 -33.81
CA ALA A 134 -32.72 18.40 -35.10
C ALA A 134 -31.70 18.67 -36.21
N ALA A 135 -30.73 19.56 -35.99
CA ALA A 135 -29.67 19.84 -36.95
C ALA A 135 -28.83 18.61 -37.30
N LEU A 136 -28.48 17.79 -36.29
CA LEU A 136 -27.77 16.52 -36.50
C LEU A 136 -28.61 15.51 -37.28
N ARG A 137 -29.92 15.39 -36.99
CA ARG A 137 -30.84 14.52 -37.73
C ARG A 137 -30.97 14.94 -39.20
N GLU A 138 -31.03 16.24 -39.47
CA GLU A 138 -31.12 16.78 -40.83
C GLU A 138 -29.83 16.58 -41.64
N ALA A 139 -28.66 16.61 -40.97
CA ALA A 139 -27.37 16.38 -41.60
C ALA A 139 -27.07 14.89 -41.84
N LEU A 140 -27.54 13.99 -40.97
CA LEU A 140 -27.27 12.55 -41.01
C LEU A 140 -27.46 11.89 -42.39
N PRO A 141 -28.59 12.05 -43.11
CA PRO A 141 -28.77 11.39 -44.41
C PRO A 141 -27.82 11.90 -45.49
N LYS A 142 -27.25 13.10 -45.32
CA LYS A 142 -26.34 13.76 -46.28
C LYS A 142 -24.86 13.46 -46.00
N ALA A 143 -24.56 12.87 -44.83
CA ALA A 143 -23.19 12.59 -44.41
C ALA A 143 -22.70 11.22 -44.89
N GLU A 144 -21.39 11.09 -45.06
CA GLU A 144 -20.72 9.86 -45.48
C GLU A 144 -19.49 9.56 -44.60
N GLY A 145 -19.04 8.30 -44.59
CA GLY A 145 -17.85 7.84 -43.87
C GLY A 145 -17.77 8.30 -42.41
N ASN A 146 -16.60 8.80 -42.01
CA ASN A 146 -16.32 9.24 -40.63
C ASN A 146 -17.23 10.39 -40.16
N THR A 147 -17.67 11.26 -41.08
CA THR A 147 -18.60 12.35 -40.76
C THR A 147 -19.95 11.79 -40.32
N LYS A 148 -20.46 10.77 -41.04
CA LYS A 148 -21.71 10.09 -40.70
C LYS A 148 -21.60 9.38 -39.34
N VAL A 149 -20.51 8.64 -39.11
CA VAL A 149 -20.21 7.99 -37.83
C VAL A 149 -20.21 9.00 -36.68
N GLY A 150 -19.57 10.15 -36.88
CA GLY A 150 -19.54 11.24 -35.91
C GLY A 150 -20.94 11.76 -35.55
N ILE A 151 -21.78 12.03 -36.54
CA ILE A 151 -23.15 12.52 -36.33
C ILE A 151 -23.99 11.49 -35.55
N ILE A 152 -23.88 10.20 -35.90
CA ILE A 152 -24.56 9.12 -35.20
C ILE A 152 -24.18 9.10 -33.71
N ASN A 153 -22.88 9.18 -33.42
CA ASN A 153 -22.38 9.20 -32.04
C ASN A 153 -22.94 10.40 -31.26
N SER A 154 -22.97 11.59 -31.86
CA SER A 154 -23.50 12.81 -31.24
C SER A 154 -25.00 12.70 -30.94
N LEU A 155 -25.80 12.11 -31.83
CA LEU A 155 -27.21 11.82 -31.58
C LEU A 155 -27.40 10.84 -30.41
N GLY A 156 -26.50 9.86 -30.27
CA GLY A 156 -26.44 8.96 -29.13
C GLY A 156 -26.09 9.67 -27.81
N VAL A 157 -25.09 10.57 -27.83
CA VAL A 157 -24.68 11.38 -26.66
C VAL A 157 -25.82 12.29 -26.18
N LEU A 158 -26.53 12.91 -27.12
CA LEU A 158 -27.72 13.72 -26.81
C LEU A 158 -28.93 12.88 -26.38
N ALA A 159 -28.84 11.54 -26.51
CA ALA A 159 -29.93 10.59 -26.26
C ALA A 159 -31.24 10.98 -26.96
N ASP A 160 -31.15 11.48 -28.19
CA ASP A 160 -32.28 12.03 -28.97
C ASP A 160 -33.33 10.94 -29.29
N PRO A 161 -34.55 11.02 -28.71
CA PRO A 161 -35.62 10.06 -28.98
C PRO A 161 -36.03 10.01 -30.47
N GLN A 162 -35.98 11.15 -31.16
CA GLN A 162 -36.45 11.28 -32.53
C GLN A 162 -35.48 10.66 -33.55
N ALA A 163 -34.23 10.42 -33.15
CA ALA A 163 -33.23 9.75 -33.98
C ALA A 163 -33.41 8.23 -34.05
N ALA A 164 -34.18 7.61 -33.15
CA ALA A 164 -34.27 6.15 -33.03
C ALA A 164 -34.63 5.45 -34.35
N SER A 165 -35.64 5.95 -35.07
CA SER A 165 -36.07 5.39 -36.35
C SER A 165 -35.03 5.53 -37.46
N LEU A 166 -34.28 6.64 -37.47
CA LEU A 166 -33.22 6.90 -38.45
C LEU A 166 -32.03 5.97 -38.20
N LEU A 167 -31.61 5.84 -36.94
CA LEU A 167 -30.48 5.01 -36.55
C LEU A 167 -30.78 3.52 -36.69
N ALA A 168 -32.03 3.09 -36.47
CA ALA A 168 -32.45 1.70 -36.66
C ALA A 168 -32.21 1.20 -38.10
N LYS A 169 -32.33 2.08 -39.10
CA LYS A 169 -32.04 1.75 -40.51
C LYS A 169 -30.55 1.53 -40.78
N LEU A 170 -29.67 2.04 -39.92
CA LEU A 170 -28.22 1.98 -40.07
C LEU A 170 -27.60 0.79 -39.32
N LEU A 171 -28.39 0.00 -38.57
CA LEU A 171 -27.90 -1.17 -37.82
C LEU A 171 -27.27 -2.24 -38.72
N ALA A 172 -27.81 -2.42 -39.92
CA ALA A 172 -27.33 -3.39 -40.90
C ALA A 172 -26.59 -2.73 -42.07
N ASP A 173 -26.00 -1.55 -41.85
CA ASP A 173 -25.19 -0.88 -42.86
C ASP A 173 -24.00 -1.76 -43.27
N SER A 174 -23.62 -1.69 -44.54
CA SER A 174 -22.46 -2.42 -45.06
C SER A 174 -21.14 -1.95 -44.48
N ASP A 175 -21.06 -0.69 -44.03
CA ASP A 175 -19.90 -0.16 -43.31
C ASP A 175 -19.99 -0.56 -41.83
N PRO A 176 -19.06 -1.41 -41.32
CA PRO A 176 -19.07 -1.84 -39.93
C PRO A 176 -18.94 -0.69 -38.92
N ALA A 177 -18.30 0.41 -39.28
CA ALA A 177 -18.16 1.57 -38.41
C ALA A 177 -19.50 2.30 -38.21
N ILE A 178 -20.29 2.41 -39.29
CA ILE A 178 -21.64 2.99 -39.23
C ILE A 178 -22.58 2.09 -38.42
N ALA A 179 -22.58 0.78 -38.70
CA ALA A 179 -23.39 -0.19 -37.97
C ALA A 179 -23.07 -0.22 -36.46
N SER A 180 -21.78 -0.17 -36.11
CA SER A 180 -21.32 -0.11 -34.71
C SER A 180 -21.78 1.17 -34.02
N ALA A 181 -21.58 2.33 -34.67
CA ALA A 181 -22.00 3.63 -34.13
C ALA A 181 -23.52 3.67 -33.92
N ALA A 182 -24.30 3.17 -34.88
CA ALA A 182 -25.76 3.13 -34.78
C ALA A 182 -26.21 2.23 -33.63
N THR A 183 -25.57 1.08 -33.44
CA THR A 183 -25.82 0.16 -32.33
C THR A 183 -25.58 0.84 -30.98
N SER A 184 -24.41 1.45 -30.78
CA SER A 184 -24.09 2.16 -29.53
C SER A 184 -25.01 3.36 -29.30
N ALA A 185 -25.33 4.14 -30.33
CA ALA A 185 -26.19 5.31 -30.22
C ALA A 185 -27.62 4.93 -29.80
N LEU A 186 -28.17 3.85 -30.36
CA LEU A 186 -29.48 3.34 -29.95
C LEU A 186 -29.50 2.84 -28.50
N GLY A 187 -28.39 2.24 -28.03
CA GLY A 187 -28.23 1.84 -26.63
C GLY A 187 -28.35 3.04 -25.67
N LYS A 188 -27.60 4.10 -25.98
CA LYS A 188 -27.62 5.38 -25.24
C LYS A 188 -28.97 6.09 -25.29
N ILE A 189 -29.63 6.08 -26.44
CA ILE A 189 -30.97 6.70 -26.60
C ILE A 189 -31.99 5.96 -25.70
N GLY A 190 -31.99 4.63 -25.74
CA GLY A 190 -32.72 3.79 -24.79
C GLY A 190 -34.22 4.10 -24.68
N THR A 191 -34.85 4.52 -25.78
CA THR A 191 -36.31 4.64 -25.88
C THR A 191 -36.92 3.27 -26.20
N LEU A 192 -38.25 3.13 -26.06
CA LEU A 192 -38.92 1.88 -26.41
C LEU A 192 -38.71 1.50 -27.89
N GLU A 193 -38.72 2.49 -28.79
CA GLU A 193 -38.44 2.29 -30.21
C GLU A 193 -37.00 1.83 -30.44
N ALA A 194 -36.01 2.52 -29.86
CA ALA A 194 -34.61 2.16 -29.98
C ALA A 194 -34.32 0.76 -29.43
N THR A 195 -34.89 0.45 -28.27
CA THR A 195 -34.76 -0.86 -27.62
C THR A 195 -35.33 -1.98 -28.48
N ARG A 196 -36.53 -1.79 -29.07
CA ARG A 196 -37.14 -2.77 -29.98
C ARG A 196 -36.33 -2.96 -31.26
N ALA A 197 -35.69 -1.91 -31.77
CA ALA A 197 -34.81 -2.01 -32.93
C ALA A 197 -33.57 -2.86 -32.60
N LEU A 198 -32.92 -2.59 -31.47
CA LEU A 198 -31.78 -3.39 -30.99
C LEU A 198 -32.15 -4.85 -30.74
N GLU A 199 -33.29 -5.13 -30.11
CA GLU A 199 -33.75 -6.51 -29.87
C GLU A 199 -33.95 -7.30 -31.17
N ARG A 200 -34.56 -6.68 -32.18
CA ARG A 200 -34.74 -7.32 -33.50
C ARG A 200 -33.40 -7.56 -34.18
N PHE A 201 -32.50 -6.59 -34.12
CA PHE A 201 -31.19 -6.70 -34.72
C PHE A 201 -30.33 -7.76 -34.02
N ARG A 202 -30.39 -7.88 -32.69
CA ARG A 202 -29.69 -8.90 -31.90
C ARG A 202 -29.92 -10.33 -32.40
N ALA A 203 -31.09 -10.63 -32.96
CA ALA A 203 -31.42 -11.95 -33.48
C ALA A 203 -30.73 -12.29 -34.81
N VAL A 204 -30.29 -11.27 -35.56
CA VAL A 204 -29.73 -11.41 -36.91
C VAL A 204 -28.34 -10.78 -37.06
N ALA A 205 -27.82 -10.16 -36.00
CA ALA A 205 -26.55 -9.45 -36.02
C ALA A 205 -25.38 -10.42 -36.32
N PRO A 206 -24.39 -9.98 -37.10
CA PRO A 206 -23.23 -10.81 -37.40
C PRO A 206 -22.41 -11.08 -36.12
N PRO A 207 -21.67 -12.20 -36.05
CA PRO A 207 -20.88 -12.56 -34.85
C PRO A 207 -19.93 -11.46 -34.37
N THR A 208 -19.40 -10.64 -35.28
CA THR A 208 -18.51 -9.52 -34.98
C THR A 208 -19.19 -8.37 -34.22
N LEU A 209 -20.48 -8.13 -34.44
CA LEU A 209 -21.24 -7.07 -33.75
C LEU A 209 -21.99 -7.59 -32.52
N GLN A 210 -22.08 -8.90 -32.34
CA GLN A 210 -22.93 -9.47 -31.31
C GLN A 210 -22.58 -9.05 -29.87
N PRO A 211 -21.30 -8.93 -29.46
CA PRO A 211 -20.95 -8.37 -28.16
C PRO A 211 -21.47 -6.94 -27.97
N LEU A 212 -21.32 -6.09 -28.99
CA LEU A 212 -21.75 -4.68 -28.95
C LEU A 212 -23.27 -4.55 -28.88
N VAL A 213 -24.01 -5.37 -29.63
CA VAL A 213 -25.48 -5.37 -29.60
C VAL A 213 -25.99 -5.83 -28.23
N ASN A 214 -25.34 -6.83 -27.62
CA ASN A 214 -25.68 -7.25 -26.26
C ASN A 214 -25.47 -6.14 -25.23
N GLU A 215 -24.34 -5.42 -25.30
CA GLU A 215 -24.05 -4.26 -24.46
C GLU A 215 -25.08 -3.14 -24.67
N ALA A 216 -25.38 -2.79 -25.93
CA ALA A 216 -26.38 -1.79 -26.25
C ALA A 216 -27.78 -2.17 -25.77
N CYS A 217 -28.16 -3.46 -25.80
CA CYS A 217 -29.42 -3.93 -25.21
C CYS A 217 -29.47 -3.74 -23.69
N ILE A 218 -28.36 -4.01 -22.97
CA ILE A 218 -28.28 -3.78 -21.52
C ILE A 218 -28.42 -2.28 -21.23
N GLU A 219 -27.64 -1.44 -21.91
CA GLU A 219 -27.68 0.02 -21.73
C GLU A 219 -29.07 0.60 -22.06
N ALA A 220 -29.70 0.13 -23.13
CA ALA A 220 -31.07 0.52 -23.50
C ALA A 220 -32.09 0.13 -22.41
N ALA A 221 -31.97 -1.07 -21.83
CA ALA A 221 -32.85 -1.53 -20.76
C ALA A 221 -32.65 -0.71 -19.47
N GLU A 222 -31.42 -0.38 -19.09
CA GLU A 222 -31.13 0.51 -17.96
C GLU A 222 -31.71 1.91 -18.19
N ASN A 223 -31.60 2.43 -19.41
CA ASN A 223 -32.23 3.69 -19.82
C ASN A 223 -33.75 3.66 -19.73
N LEU A 224 -34.40 2.55 -20.10
CA LEU A 224 -35.83 2.38 -19.90
C LEU A 224 -36.21 2.43 -18.41
N VAL A 225 -35.41 1.82 -17.52
CA VAL A 225 -35.62 1.96 -16.06
C VAL A 225 -35.52 3.42 -15.63
N ARG A 226 -34.48 4.14 -16.06
CA ARG A 226 -34.30 5.58 -15.75
C ARG A 226 -35.47 6.44 -16.21
N ARG A 227 -36.09 6.07 -17.34
CA ARG A 227 -37.27 6.74 -17.91
C ARG A 227 -38.60 6.29 -17.29
N GLY A 228 -38.60 5.34 -16.34
CA GLY A 228 -39.80 4.82 -15.69
C GLY A 228 -40.52 3.69 -16.45
N ALA A 229 -40.02 3.29 -17.62
CA ALA A 229 -40.55 2.18 -18.42
C ALA A 229 -40.05 0.82 -17.92
N ARG A 230 -40.32 0.54 -16.63
CA ARG A 230 -39.77 -0.62 -15.90
C ARG A 230 -40.28 -1.96 -16.40
N ALA A 231 -41.55 -2.04 -16.82
CA ALA A 231 -42.13 -3.30 -17.32
C ALA A 231 -41.44 -3.76 -18.61
N GLU A 232 -41.14 -2.81 -19.51
CA GLU A 232 -40.46 -3.05 -20.77
C GLU A 232 -38.98 -3.39 -20.54
N ALA A 233 -38.30 -2.68 -19.62
CA ALA A 233 -36.95 -3.02 -19.20
C ALA A 233 -36.88 -4.45 -18.63
N ALA A 234 -37.80 -4.79 -17.72
CA ALA A 234 -37.89 -6.13 -17.13
C ALA A 234 -38.17 -7.22 -18.16
N ARG A 235 -38.90 -6.93 -19.25
CA ARG A 235 -39.10 -7.87 -20.36
C ARG A 235 -37.78 -8.14 -21.09
N LEU A 236 -37.02 -7.09 -21.40
CA LEU A 236 -35.73 -7.23 -22.07
C LEU A 236 -34.73 -7.96 -21.18
N PHE A 237 -34.57 -7.55 -19.91
CA PHE A 237 -33.68 -8.25 -18.98
C PHE A 237 -34.04 -9.72 -18.78
N ARG A 238 -35.33 -10.09 -18.81
CA ARG A 238 -35.77 -11.51 -18.82
C ARG A 238 -35.30 -12.25 -20.05
N SER A 239 -35.36 -11.63 -21.23
CA SER A 239 -34.84 -12.20 -22.47
C SER A 239 -33.32 -12.44 -22.37
N LEU A 240 -32.57 -11.45 -21.86
CA LEU A 240 -31.12 -11.59 -21.61
C LEU A 240 -30.81 -12.68 -20.57
N TYR A 241 -31.57 -12.74 -19.48
CA TYR A 241 -31.44 -13.74 -18.43
C TYR A 241 -31.74 -15.16 -18.92
N SER A 242 -32.65 -15.32 -19.88
CA SER A 242 -33.00 -16.63 -20.44
C SER A 242 -31.94 -17.21 -21.39
N ASP A 243 -30.94 -16.42 -21.77
CA ASP A 243 -29.87 -16.85 -22.68
C ASP A 243 -28.84 -17.73 -21.95
N LYS A 244 -29.06 -19.06 -22.01
CA LYS A 244 -28.16 -20.03 -21.38
C LYS A 244 -26.82 -20.17 -22.08
N SER A 245 -26.69 -19.69 -23.32
CA SER A 245 -25.46 -19.83 -24.11
C SER A 245 -24.38 -18.83 -23.70
N ASN A 246 -24.76 -17.74 -23.04
CA ASN A 246 -23.85 -16.67 -22.62
C ASN A 246 -24.03 -16.36 -21.13
N GLU A 247 -23.09 -16.84 -20.32
CA GLU A 247 -23.11 -16.64 -18.87
C GLU A 247 -23.07 -15.16 -18.47
N SER A 248 -22.20 -14.36 -19.08
CA SER A 248 -22.08 -12.93 -18.76
C SER A 248 -23.39 -12.20 -19.02
N LEU A 249 -24.06 -12.52 -20.13
CA LEU A 249 -25.34 -11.92 -20.48
C LEU A 249 -26.47 -12.38 -19.56
N ARG A 250 -26.48 -13.67 -19.18
CA ARG A 250 -27.40 -14.20 -18.18
C ARG A 250 -27.28 -13.44 -16.86
N LEU A 251 -26.06 -13.28 -16.35
CA LEU A 251 -25.79 -12.59 -15.08
C LEU A 251 -26.16 -11.10 -15.15
N ALA A 252 -25.86 -10.42 -16.27
CA ALA A 252 -26.29 -9.04 -16.51
C ALA A 252 -27.82 -8.91 -16.54
N GLY A 253 -28.50 -9.82 -17.23
CA GLY A 253 -29.97 -9.89 -17.25
C GLY A 253 -30.57 -10.07 -15.87
N PHE A 254 -29.99 -10.95 -15.03
CA PHE A 254 -30.44 -11.11 -13.64
C PHE A 254 -30.30 -9.82 -12.82
N ARG A 255 -29.14 -9.14 -12.89
CA ARG A 255 -28.94 -7.88 -12.18
C ARG A 255 -29.89 -6.79 -12.68
N GLY A 256 -30.10 -6.73 -14.00
CA GLY A 256 -31.05 -5.81 -14.61
C GLY A 256 -32.50 -6.06 -14.21
N LEU A 257 -32.90 -7.32 -13.98
CA LEU A 257 -34.23 -7.64 -13.46
C LEU A 257 -34.47 -7.05 -12.08
N LEU A 258 -33.48 -7.09 -11.20
CA LEU A 258 -33.55 -6.46 -9.88
C LEU A 258 -33.62 -4.93 -10.00
N LEU A 259 -32.87 -4.34 -10.93
CA LEU A 259 -32.92 -2.90 -11.20
C LEU A 259 -34.29 -2.45 -11.72
N ALA A 260 -34.94 -3.28 -12.54
CA ALA A 260 -36.25 -2.99 -13.10
C ALA A 260 -37.41 -3.25 -12.11
N GLU A 261 -37.16 -3.90 -10.98
CA GLU A 261 -38.19 -4.26 -10.00
C GLU A 261 -38.35 -3.16 -8.94
N PRO A 262 -39.46 -2.38 -8.94
CA PRO A 262 -39.70 -1.37 -7.91
C PRO A 262 -40.01 -1.94 -6.53
N GLU A 263 -40.65 -3.10 -6.48
CA GLU A 263 -41.18 -3.62 -5.23
C GLU A 263 -40.12 -4.51 -4.53
N PRO A 264 -39.91 -4.34 -3.21
CA PRO A 264 -38.94 -5.16 -2.48
C PRO A 264 -39.25 -6.66 -2.54
N GLU A 265 -40.53 -7.04 -2.50
CA GLU A 265 -40.94 -8.44 -2.31
C GLU A 265 -40.64 -9.33 -3.52
N PRO A 266 -40.97 -8.95 -4.77
CA PRO A 266 -40.53 -9.68 -5.95
C PRO A 266 -39.01 -9.71 -6.11
N ALA A 267 -38.30 -8.63 -5.75
CA ALA A 267 -36.83 -8.58 -5.78
C ALA A 267 -36.22 -9.57 -4.79
N ILE A 268 -36.74 -9.63 -3.56
CA ILE A 268 -36.34 -10.60 -2.53
C ILE A 268 -36.59 -12.03 -3.04
N ALA A 269 -37.75 -12.30 -3.65
CA ALA A 269 -38.05 -13.61 -4.22
C ALA A 269 -37.12 -13.99 -5.39
N LEU A 270 -36.64 -13.03 -6.18
CA LEU A 270 -35.64 -13.26 -7.23
C LEU A 270 -34.28 -13.64 -6.63
N VAL A 271 -33.79 -12.89 -5.64
CA VAL A 271 -32.50 -13.18 -4.98
C VAL A 271 -32.56 -14.49 -4.19
N ALA A 272 -33.67 -14.79 -3.52
CA ALA A 272 -33.85 -16.04 -2.79
C ALA A 272 -33.78 -17.26 -3.72
N ARG A 273 -34.44 -17.20 -4.88
CA ARG A 273 -34.34 -18.25 -5.91
C ARG A 273 -32.93 -18.38 -6.48
N ALA A 274 -32.23 -17.25 -6.65
CA ALA A 274 -30.85 -17.25 -7.12
C ALA A 274 -29.89 -17.90 -6.11
N LEU A 275 -30.06 -17.62 -4.80
CA LEU A 275 -29.33 -18.31 -3.72
C LEU A 275 -29.61 -19.82 -3.66
N ALA A 276 -30.85 -20.22 -3.96
CA ALA A 276 -31.26 -21.62 -3.99
C ALA A 276 -30.95 -22.34 -5.32
N SER A 277 -30.43 -21.63 -6.33
CA SER A 277 -30.17 -22.18 -7.66
C SER A 277 -29.03 -23.20 -7.64
N ASP A 278 -29.01 -24.16 -8.57
CA ASP A 278 -27.85 -25.04 -8.81
C ASP A 278 -26.72 -24.35 -9.63
N ASP A 279 -27.00 -23.19 -10.22
CA ASP A 279 -26.01 -22.36 -10.92
C ASP A 279 -25.09 -21.63 -9.93
N ALA A 280 -23.82 -22.05 -9.85
CA ALA A 280 -22.84 -21.47 -8.94
C ALA A 280 -22.58 -19.98 -9.19
N SER A 281 -22.56 -19.55 -10.45
CA SER A 281 -22.31 -18.16 -10.81
C SER A 281 -23.48 -17.27 -10.41
N LEU A 282 -24.70 -17.75 -10.59
CA LEU A 282 -25.91 -17.06 -10.16
C LEU A 282 -25.99 -16.97 -8.62
N ARG A 283 -25.71 -18.07 -7.90
CA ARG A 283 -25.63 -18.07 -6.43
C ARG A 283 -24.60 -17.05 -5.91
N ASN A 284 -23.41 -17.04 -6.49
CA ASN A 284 -22.33 -16.13 -6.09
C ASN A 284 -22.67 -14.66 -6.41
N LEU A 285 -23.35 -14.40 -7.52
CA LEU A 285 -23.85 -13.05 -7.82
C LEU A 285 -24.93 -12.62 -6.82
N ALA A 286 -25.86 -13.50 -6.45
CA ALA A 286 -26.86 -13.22 -5.44
C ALA A 286 -26.24 -12.87 -4.07
N GLY A 287 -25.23 -13.63 -3.63
CA GLY A 287 -24.46 -13.29 -2.44
C GLY A 287 -23.77 -11.92 -2.52
N ARG A 288 -23.13 -11.60 -3.65
CA ARG A 288 -22.50 -10.28 -3.86
C ARG A 288 -23.51 -9.13 -3.82
N ILE A 289 -24.66 -9.29 -4.46
CA ILE A 289 -25.74 -8.28 -4.44
C ILE A 289 -26.20 -8.00 -3.00
N LEU A 290 -26.27 -9.01 -2.14
CA LEU A 290 -26.63 -8.83 -0.73
C LEU A 290 -25.56 -8.09 0.09
N ALA A 291 -24.29 -8.13 -0.34
CA ALA A 291 -23.20 -7.40 0.29
C ALA A 291 -23.08 -5.94 -0.21
N GLU A 292 -23.74 -5.58 -1.32
CA GLU A 292 -23.74 -4.22 -1.89
C GLU A 292 -24.96 -3.41 -1.40
N PRO A 293 -24.86 -2.07 -1.24
CA PRO A 293 -26.05 -1.24 -0.97
C PRO A 293 -27.02 -1.24 -2.17
N PRO A 294 -28.35 -1.30 -1.95
CA PRO A 294 -29.07 -1.33 -0.67
C PRO A 294 -29.31 -2.74 -0.10
N GLY A 295 -28.73 -3.80 -0.68
CA GLY A 295 -28.95 -5.21 -0.31
C GLY A 295 -28.75 -5.52 1.18
N GLU A 296 -27.76 -4.89 1.82
CA GLU A 296 -27.54 -4.99 3.28
C GLU A 296 -28.78 -4.56 4.09
N ARG A 297 -29.56 -3.58 3.61
CA ARG A 297 -30.75 -3.06 4.33
C ARG A 297 -31.93 -4.02 4.31
N VAL A 298 -31.89 -5.06 3.47
CA VAL A 298 -32.97 -6.04 3.31
C VAL A 298 -32.49 -7.46 3.66
N LEU A 299 -31.53 -7.58 4.57
CA LEU A 299 -30.92 -8.87 4.94
C LEU A 299 -31.89 -9.79 5.74
N ASP A 300 -32.75 -9.23 6.58
CA ASP A 300 -33.60 -10.00 7.51
C ASP A 300 -34.49 -11.08 6.85
N PRO A 301 -35.16 -10.83 5.70
CA PRO A 301 -35.84 -11.87 4.94
C PRO A 301 -34.93 -13.06 4.57
N PHE A 302 -33.68 -12.80 4.18
CA PHE A 302 -32.73 -13.84 3.80
C PHE A 302 -32.20 -14.61 5.01
N LEU A 303 -32.03 -13.95 6.17
CA LEU A 303 -31.66 -14.63 7.41
C LEU A 303 -32.72 -15.67 7.82
N ARG A 304 -34.01 -15.36 7.63
CA ARG A 304 -35.10 -16.32 7.86
C ARG A 304 -35.08 -17.50 6.88
N LEU A 305 -34.59 -17.28 5.67
CA LEU A 305 -34.45 -18.32 4.64
C LEU A 305 -33.18 -19.15 4.79
N LEU A 306 -32.17 -18.67 5.53
CA LEU A 306 -30.87 -19.34 5.66
C LEU A 306 -31.01 -20.85 5.99
N PRO A 307 -31.83 -21.30 6.97
CA PRO A 307 -31.91 -22.73 7.29
C PRO A 307 -32.54 -23.60 6.18
N SER A 308 -33.36 -23.01 5.29
CA SER A 308 -34.04 -23.74 4.22
C SER A 308 -33.31 -23.69 2.87
N LEU A 309 -32.26 -22.87 2.74
CA LEU A 309 -31.42 -22.85 1.55
C LEU A 309 -30.63 -24.17 1.42
N PRO A 310 -30.32 -24.61 0.18
CA PRO A 310 -29.37 -25.70 -0.02
C PRO A 310 -27.98 -25.31 0.54
N PRO A 311 -27.09 -26.27 0.86
CA PRO A 311 -25.81 -25.97 1.52
C PRO A 311 -24.96 -24.93 0.77
N ALA A 312 -24.94 -25.00 -0.56
CA ALA A 312 -24.24 -24.02 -1.38
C ALA A 312 -24.86 -22.61 -1.31
N GLY A 313 -26.18 -22.50 -1.15
CA GLY A 313 -26.89 -21.25 -0.94
C GLY A 313 -26.66 -20.67 0.45
N GLN A 314 -26.60 -21.52 1.47
CA GLN A 314 -26.23 -21.13 2.83
C GLN A 314 -24.83 -20.53 2.87
N VAL A 315 -23.86 -21.18 2.21
CA VAL A 315 -22.48 -20.68 2.08
C VAL A 315 -22.44 -19.33 1.38
N ALA A 316 -23.20 -19.15 0.29
CA ALA A 316 -23.25 -17.87 -0.43
C ALA A 316 -23.80 -16.73 0.44
N LEU A 317 -24.87 -16.99 1.19
CA LEU A 317 -25.46 -16.00 2.10
C LEU A 317 -24.54 -15.68 3.30
N LEU A 318 -23.94 -16.70 3.91
CA LEU A 318 -22.93 -16.52 4.96
C LEU A 318 -21.68 -15.77 4.45
N GLY A 319 -21.31 -15.99 3.19
CA GLY A 319 -20.25 -15.24 2.52
C GLY A 319 -20.60 -13.76 2.34
N ALA A 320 -21.86 -13.44 1.98
CA ALA A 320 -22.35 -12.07 1.92
C ALA A 320 -22.29 -11.39 3.30
N ILE A 321 -22.74 -12.11 4.33
CA ILE A 321 -22.70 -11.67 5.73
C ILE A 321 -21.25 -11.47 6.22
N HIS A 322 -20.31 -12.31 5.80
CA HIS A 322 -18.90 -12.15 6.12
C HIS A 322 -18.30 -10.91 5.41
N ALA A 323 -18.64 -10.69 4.13
CA ALA A 323 -18.17 -9.53 3.38
C ALA A 323 -18.70 -8.21 3.95
N LYS A 324 -19.93 -8.22 4.47
CA LYS A 324 -20.56 -7.07 5.12
C LYS A 324 -21.26 -7.49 6.43
N PRO A 325 -20.52 -7.54 7.55
CA PRO A 325 -21.06 -7.98 8.84
C PRO A 325 -22.20 -7.07 9.33
N HIS A 326 -23.33 -7.68 9.71
CA HIS A 326 -24.49 -6.99 10.26
C HIS A 326 -24.90 -7.62 11.60
N ALA A 327 -25.13 -6.81 12.63
CA ALA A 327 -25.42 -7.31 13.98
C ALA A 327 -26.68 -8.20 14.04
N SER A 328 -27.70 -7.93 13.23
CA SER A 328 -28.92 -8.78 13.17
C SER A 328 -28.64 -10.20 12.66
N ALA A 329 -27.54 -10.43 11.93
CA ALA A 329 -27.18 -11.73 11.40
C ALA A 329 -26.57 -12.68 12.45
N ARG A 330 -26.14 -12.17 13.60
CA ARG A 330 -25.40 -12.93 14.62
C ARG A 330 -26.12 -14.22 15.05
N SER A 331 -27.41 -14.15 15.35
CA SER A 331 -28.21 -15.31 15.77
C SER A 331 -28.27 -16.39 14.67
N ALA A 332 -28.48 -15.98 13.42
CA ALA A 332 -28.52 -16.89 12.28
C ALA A 332 -27.15 -17.53 11.99
N VAL A 333 -26.07 -16.75 12.11
CA VAL A 333 -24.68 -17.24 11.97
C VAL A 333 -24.35 -18.26 13.08
N LEU A 334 -24.75 -18.00 14.32
CA LEU A 334 -24.54 -18.92 15.43
C LEU A 334 -25.26 -20.26 15.19
N ALA A 335 -26.52 -20.22 14.75
CA ALA A 335 -27.24 -21.43 14.39
C ALA A 335 -26.56 -22.21 13.23
N ALA A 336 -26.02 -21.50 12.23
CA ALA A 336 -25.32 -22.13 11.10
C ALA A 336 -23.98 -22.78 11.51
N CYS A 337 -23.36 -22.36 12.61
CA CYS A 337 -22.18 -23.03 13.17
C CYS A 337 -22.46 -24.46 13.66
N ASP A 338 -23.74 -24.83 13.85
CA ASP A 338 -24.20 -26.17 14.24
C ASP A 338 -24.75 -26.99 13.05
N SER A 339 -24.58 -26.51 11.82
CA SER A 339 -25.03 -27.22 10.61
C SER A 339 -24.39 -28.61 10.48
N ARG A 340 -25.10 -29.56 9.88
CA ARG A 340 -24.56 -30.90 9.54
C ARG A 340 -23.53 -30.83 8.40
N GLU A 341 -23.62 -29.80 7.57
CA GLU A 341 -22.74 -29.59 6.41
C GLU A 341 -21.47 -28.84 6.82
N SER A 342 -20.30 -29.45 6.56
CA SER A 342 -19.01 -28.87 6.93
C SER A 342 -18.77 -27.51 6.27
N SER A 343 -19.11 -27.37 4.99
CA SER A 343 -18.95 -26.11 4.25
C SER A 343 -19.75 -24.96 4.87
N VAL A 344 -20.95 -25.25 5.40
CA VAL A 344 -21.80 -24.27 6.08
C VAL A 344 -21.19 -23.88 7.41
N ARG A 345 -20.73 -24.85 8.22
CA ARG A 345 -20.06 -24.55 9.49
C ARG A 345 -18.83 -23.68 9.30
N LEU A 346 -17.99 -23.98 8.30
CA LEU A 346 -16.80 -23.18 7.98
C LEU A 346 -17.16 -21.76 7.57
N ALA A 347 -18.17 -21.57 6.71
CA ALA A 347 -18.64 -20.24 6.31
C ALA A 347 -19.19 -19.46 7.52
N ALA A 348 -19.93 -20.13 8.40
CA ALA A 348 -20.49 -19.54 9.61
C ALA A 348 -19.39 -19.11 10.60
N LEU A 349 -18.35 -19.93 10.81
CA LEU A 349 -17.22 -19.58 11.67
C LEU A 349 -16.45 -18.35 11.15
N ARG A 350 -16.25 -18.25 9.82
CA ARG A 350 -15.63 -17.06 9.21
C ARG A 350 -16.47 -15.80 9.43
N ALA A 351 -17.79 -15.90 9.25
CA ALA A 351 -18.71 -14.80 9.51
C ALA A 351 -18.69 -14.41 11.01
N LEU A 352 -18.70 -15.40 11.92
CA LEU A 352 -18.66 -15.19 13.36
C LEU A 352 -17.36 -14.50 13.81
N GLY A 353 -16.23 -14.76 13.15
CA GLY A 353 -14.97 -14.06 13.47
C GLY A 353 -15.04 -12.53 13.34
N LEU A 354 -15.97 -11.98 12.55
CA LEU A 354 -16.10 -10.53 12.31
C LEU A 354 -17.27 -9.87 13.03
N MET A 355 -18.25 -10.63 13.54
CA MET A 355 -19.41 -10.12 14.30
C MET A 355 -19.59 -10.80 15.66
N GLY A 356 -18.63 -11.64 16.02
CA GLY A 356 -18.56 -12.34 17.27
C GLY A 356 -18.38 -11.37 18.44
N ASN A 357 -18.51 -11.87 19.67
CA ASN A 357 -18.22 -11.10 20.88
C ASN A 357 -17.58 -12.02 21.94
N ALA A 358 -17.39 -11.50 23.16
CA ALA A 358 -16.81 -12.24 24.27
C ALA A 358 -17.56 -13.54 24.63
N GLU A 359 -18.87 -13.62 24.38
CA GLU A 359 -19.69 -14.81 24.66
C GLU A 359 -19.37 -15.99 23.73
N ASP A 360 -18.75 -15.73 22.58
CA ASP A 360 -18.39 -16.77 21.61
C ASP A 360 -17.05 -17.45 21.90
N VAL A 361 -16.25 -16.86 22.78
CA VAL A 361 -14.90 -17.35 23.12
C VAL A 361 -14.93 -18.83 23.54
N PRO A 362 -15.82 -19.28 24.45
CA PRO A 362 -15.85 -20.70 24.83
C PRO A 362 -16.16 -21.66 23.69
N ARG A 363 -17.05 -21.25 22.77
CA ARG A 363 -17.42 -22.06 21.61
C ARG A 363 -16.26 -22.15 20.62
N LEU A 364 -15.67 -21.01 20.27
CA LEU A 364 -14.59 -20.94 19.30
C LEU A 364 -13.30 -21.60 19.82
N ALA A 365 -12.96 -21.43 21.09
CA ALA A 365 -11.80 -22.08 21.71
C ALA A 365 -11.97 -23.61 21.75
N ARG A 366 -13.17 -24.12 22.05
CA ARG A 366 -13.46 -25.55 21.97
C ARG A 366 -13.32 -26.08 20.54
N LEU A 367 -13.90 -25.39 19.55
CA LEU A 367 -13.81 -25.80 18.15
C LEU A 367 -12.37 -25.74 17.61
N ALA A 368 -11.59 -24.74 18.03
CA ALA A 368 -10.17 -24.66 17.74
C ALA A 368 -9.41 -25.88 18.29
N ALA A 369 -9.77 -26.36 19.48
CA ALA A 369 -9.11 -27.48 20.13
C ALA A 369 -9.57 -28.86 19.65
N THR A 370 -10.84 -29.03 19.26
CA THR A 370 -11.44 -30.36 19.01
C THR A 370 -12.04 -30.53 17.61
N GLY A 371 -12.08 -29.48 16.79
CA GLY A 371 -12.64 -29.54 15.43
C GLY A 371 -11.78 -30.38 14.47
N THR A 372 -12.34 -30.71 13.31
CA THR A 372 -11.54 -31.24 12.19
C THR A 372 -10.45 -30.23 11.77
N SER A 373 -9.45 -30.64 10.98
CA SER A 373 -8.33 -29.75 10.60
C SER A 373 -8.79 -28.37 10.10
N ASP A 374 -9.74 -28.34 9.17
CA ASP A 374 -10.25 -27.10 8.58
C ASP A 374 -11.11 -26.29 9.56
N GLU A 375 -11.92 -26.96 10.39
CA GLU A 375 -12.76 -26.32 11.39
C GLU A 375 -11.93 -25.73 12.52
N SER A 376 -10.91 -26.46 12.99
CA SER A 376 -9.96 -26.01 13.99
C SER A 376 -9.21 -24.78 13.49
N ALA A 377 -8.68 -24.82 12.25
CA ALA A 377 -8.00 -23.66 11.65
C ALA A 377 -8.93 -22.46 11.51
N THR A 378 -10.17 -22.67 11.05
CA THR A 378 -11.14 -21.59 10.89
C THR A 378 -11.59 -21.01 12.23
N ALA A 379 -11.81 -21.85 13.25
CA ALA A 379 -12.17 -21.43 14.59
C ALA A 379 -11.03 -20.64 15.28
N ARG A 380 -9.77 -21.03 15.08
CA ARG A 380 -8.60 -20.25 15.53
C ARG A 380 -8.58 -18.85 14.92
N LEU A 381 -8.76 -18.75 13.60
CA LEU A 381 -8.80 -17.45 12.91
C LEU A 381 -9.98 -16.61 13.40
N ALA A 382 -11.15 -17.23 13.58
CA ALA A 382 -12.32 -16.55 14.12
C ALA A 382 -12.07 -16.03 15.55
N LEU A 383 -11.49 -16.86 16.42
CA LEU A 383 -11.15 -16.53 17.80
C LEU A 383 -10.15 -15.37 17.87
N ALA A 384 -9.13 -15.37 17.02
CA ALA A 384 -8.15 -14.30 16.93
C ALA A 384 -8.76 -12.99 16.39
N ASN A 385 -9.74 -13.05 15.49
CA ASN A 385 -10.33 -11.88 14.84
C ASN A 385 -11.56 -11.30 15.54
N LEU A 386 -12.08 -11.97 16.58
CA LEU A 386 -13.26 -11.50 17.33
C LEU A 386 -13.18 -10.01 17.69
N PRO A 387 -14.16 -9.18 17.32
CA PRO A 387 -14.16 -7.77 17.70
C PRO A 387 -14.50 -7.60 19.19
N GLY A 388 -14.05 -6.50 19.78
CA GLY A 388 -14.35 -6.13 21.16
C GLY A 388 -13.14 -6.22 22.09
N ARG A 389 -13.11 -5.31 23.09
CA ARG A 389 -12.00 -5.23 24.07
C ARG A 389 -12.14 -6.28 25.16
N GLU A 390 -13.38 -6.70 25.43
CA GLU A 390 -13.76 -7.67 26.44
C GLU A 390 -13.36 -9.11 26.08
N VAL A 391 -13.05 -9.35 24.80
CA VAL A 391 -12.69 -10.68 24.28
C VAL A 391 -11.43 -11.23 24.95
N SER A 392 -10.37 -10.40 25.09
CA SER A 392 -9.13 -10.83 25.76
C SER A 392 -9.38 -11.18 27.22
N SER A 393 -10.23 -10.41 27.92
CA SER A 393 -10.63 -10.70 29.29
C SER A 393 -11.42 -12.00 29.40
N ALA A 394 -12.31 -12.29 28.45
CA ALA A 394 -13.04 -13.56 28.40
C ALA A 394 -12.10 -14.76 28.14
N MET A 395 -11.11 -14.61 27.24
CA MET A 395 -10.08 -15.63 27.02
C MET A 395 -9.27 -15.89 28.29
N LEU A 396 -8.87 -14.83 29.00
CA LEU A 396 -8.13 -14.95 30.26
C LEU A 396 -8.95 -15.60 31.37
N ALA A 397 -10.24 -15.26 31.49
CA ALA A 397 -11.13 -15.91 32.45
C ALA A 397 -11.28 -17.40 32.16
N GLN A 398 -11.45 -17.78 30.89
CA GLN A 398 -11.56 -19.19 30.50
C GLN A 398 -10.23 -19.96 30.68
N LEU A 399 -9.09 -19.30 30.54
CA LEU A 399 -7.76 -19.92 30.68
C LEU A 399 -7.56 -20.61 32.04
N LEU A 400 -8.22 -20.13 33.11
CA LEU A 400 -8.05 -20.64 34.47
C LEU A 400 -8.52 -22.09 34.64
N ASP A 401 -9.70 -22.42 34.12
CA ASP A 401 -10.38 -23.70 34.40
C ASP A 401 -10.54 -24.59 33.15
N ALA A 402 -10.10 -24.13 31.99
CA ALA A 402 -10.20 -24.91 30.75
C ALA A 402 -9.23 -26.10 30.72
N GLN A 403 -9.58 -27.15 29.97
CA GLN A 403 -8.70 -28.29 29.70
C GLN A 403 -7.45 -27.87 28.89
N PRO A 404 -6.32 -28.62 28.98
CA PRO A 404 -5.04 -28.24 28.36
C PRO A 404 -5.12 -27.85 26.88
N SER A 405 -5.86 -28.60 26.06
CA SER A 405 -6.00 -28.32 24.62
C SER A 405 -6.70 -26.98 24.34
N ILE A 406 -7.69 -26.60 25.15
CA ILE A 406 -8.38 -25.31 25.04
C ILE A 406 -7.47 -24.18 25.54
N ARG A 407 -6.73 -24.38 26.65
CA ARG A 407 -5.77 -23.39 27.14
C ARG A 407 -4.75 -23.03 26.06
N ILE A 408 -4.20 -24.03 25.36
CA ILE A 408 -3.25 -23.82 24.26
C ILE A 408 -3.83 -22.89 23.18
N GLU A 409 -5.05 -23.14 22.73
CA GLU A 409 -5.68 -22.31 21.69
C GLU A 409 -6.02 -20.90 22.18
N LEU A 410 -6.39 -20.73 23.45
CA LEU A 410 -6.58 -19.40 24.07
C LEU A 410 -5.27 -18.61 24.13
N MET A 411 -4.15 -19.24 24.52
CA MET A 411 -2.84 -18.59 24.57
C MET A 411 -2.37 -18.14 23.18
N LYS A 412 -2.55 -18.99 22.17
CA LYS A 412 -2.27 -18.65 20.76
C LYS A 412 -3.14 -17.49 20.27
N ALA A 413 -4.43 -17.49 20.61
CA ALA A 413 -5.33 -16.40 20.23
C ALA A 413 -4.96 -15.08 20.91
N LEU A 414 -4.62 -15.09 22.21
CA LEU A 414 -4.13 -13.91 22.93
C LEU A 414 -2.86 -13.34 22.31
N ALA A 415 -1.91 -14.20 21.91
CA ALA A 415 -0.70 -13.81 21.21
C ALA A 415 -1.00 -13.19 19.83
N ALA A 416 -1.85 -13.84 19.02
CA ALA A 416 -2.26 -13.32 17.71
C ALA A 416 -3.00 -11.98 17.79
N ARG A 417 -3.66 -11.71 18.92
CA ARG A 417 -4.34 -10.45 19.23
C ARG A 417 -3.45 -9.38 19.84
N PHE A 418 -2.18 -9.70 20.13
CA PHE A 418 -1.25 -8.81 20.84
C PHE A 418 -1.79 -8.32 22.21
N ALA A 419 -2.52 -9.17 22.93
CA ALA A 419 -3.11 -8.85 24.23
C ALA A 419 -2.05 -8.83 25.35
N THR A 420 -1.27 -7.75 25.46
CA THR A 420 -0.14 -7.63 26.40
C THR A 420 -0.53 -7.80 27.87
N GLU A 421 -1.78 -7.48 28.23
CA GLU A 421 -2.35 -7.72 29.57
C GLU A 421 -2.34 -9.19 29.97
N ALA A 422 -2.24 -10.11 29.01
CA ALA A 422 -2.14 -11.54 29.25
C ALA A 422 -0.76 -12.00 29.73
N ALA A 423 0.29 -11.17 29.64
CA ALA A 423 1.66 -11.59 29.95
C ALA A 423 1.80 -12.22 31.36
N SER A 424 1.27 -11.58 32.41
CA SER A 424 1.36 -12.12 33.77
C SER A 424 0.52 -13.39 33.97
N PRO A 425 -0.77 -13.46 33.53
CA PRO A 425 -1.52 -14.71 33.53
C PRO A 425 -0.85 -15.87 32.78
N LEU A 426 -0.22 -15.59 31.63
CA LEU A 426 0.49 -16.59 30.83
C LEU A 426 1.77 -17.07 31.52
N ALA A 427 2.50 -16.18 32.20
CA ALA A 427 3.67 -16.55 33.00
C ALA A 427 3.33 -17.58 34.10
N ASN A 428 2.12 -17.53 34.67
CA ASN A 428 1.67 -18.54 35.64
C ASN A 428 1.48 -19.92 35.01
N GLN A 429 1.20 -20.02 33.70
CA GLN A 429 1.03 -21.29 32.99
C GLN A 429 2.36 -22.06 32.82
N LEU A 430 3.52 -21.43 33.06
CA LEU A 430 4.82 -22.11 33.09
C LEU A 430 4.96 -23.11 34.25
N LYS A 431 4.04 -23.07 35.22
CA LYS A 431 3.97 -24.01 36.35
C LYS A 431 3.06 -25.21 36.07
N ASP A 432 2.47 -25.29 34.88
CA ASP A 432 1.51 -26.34 34.53
C ASP A 432 2.19 -27.72 34.39
N ALA A 433 1.49 -28.77 34.80
CA ALA A 433 1.98 -30.14 34.69
C ALA A 433 2.09 -30.61 33.22
N ASN A 434 1.35 -29.98 32.29
CA ASN A 434 1.32 -30.34 30.88
C ASN A 434 2.39 -29.58 30.08
N ASP A 435 3.31 -30.31 29.46
CA ASP A 435 4.45 -29.76 28.70
C ASP A 435 4.03 -28.91 27.49
N SER A 436 2.93 -29.29 26.82
CA SER A 436 2.39 -28.53 25.70
C SER A 436 1.78 -27.20 26.14
N VAL A 437 1.19 -27.14 27.35
CA VAL A 437 0.71 -25.88 27.94
C VAL A 437 1.88 -24.96 28.26
N ARG A 438 2.95 -25.48 28.88
CA ARG A 438 4.15 -24.69 29.17
C ARG A 438 4.80 -24.15 27.89
N SER A 439 4.90 -24.98 26.86
CA SER A 439 5.46 -24.58 25.56
C SER A 439 4.62 -23.48 24.89
N ALA A 440 3.30 -23.61 24.87
CA ALA A 440 2.40 -22.59 24.33
C ALA A 440 2.44 -21.28 25.15
N ALA A 441 2.64 -21.37 26.46
CA ALA A 441 2.83 -20.20 27.32
C ALA A 441 4.14 -19.46 27.00
N LEU A 442 5.24 -20.19 26.80
CA LEU A 442 6.52 -19.62 26.36
C LEU A 442 6.39 -18.92 25.02
N GLU A 443 5.79 -19.57 24.02
CA GLU A 443 5.55 -19.00 22.70
C GLU A 443 4.73 -17.69 22.79
N ALA A 444 3.64 -17.70 23.55
CA ALA A 444 2.81 -16.52 23.74
C ALA A 444 3.55 -15.39 24.51
N LEU A 445 4.36 -15.73 25.52
CA LEU A 445 5.21 -14.76 26.23
C LEU A 445 6.29 -14.17 25.34
N GLY A 446 6.86 -14.93 24.40
CA GLY A 446 7.82 -14.42 23.44
C GLY A 446 7.26 -13.24 22.64
N VAL A 447 5.95 -13.28 22.34
CA VAL A 447 5.21 -12.22 21.64
C VAL A 447 4.78 -11.10 22.61
N LEU A 448 4.18 -11.44 23.74
CA LEU A 448 3.44 -10.50 24.61
C LEU A 448 4.22 -9.98 25.82
N GLY A 449 5.25 -10.70 26.26
CA GLY A 449 5.95 -10.46 27.50
C GLY A 449 6.93 -9.28 27.43
N ASP A 450 7.29 -8.77 28.61
CA ASP A 450 8.27 -7.70 28.79
C ASP A 450 9.27 -8.07 29.91
N ALA A 451 10.03 -7.08 30.39
CA ALA A 451 11.00 -7.28 31.47
C ALA A 451 10.38 -7.87 32.76
N GLN A 452 9.09 -7.63 33.03
CA GLN A 452 8.44 -8.10 34.26
C GLN A 452 8.37 -9.63 34.31
N GLN A 453 8.34 -10.29 33.15
CA GLN A 453 8.20 -11.75 33.06
C GLN A 453 9.53 -12.48 32.97
N ALA A 454 10.64 -11.75 32.80
CA ALA A 454 11.98 -12.34 32.73
C ALA A 454 12.30 -13.19 33.99
N PRO A 455 12.02 -12.77 35.23
CA PRO A 455 12.27 -13.61 36.41
C PRO A 455 11.55 -14.97 36.36
N THR A 456 10.31 -15.01 35.87
CA THR A 456 9.52 -16.25 35.78
C THR A 456 10.05 -17.18 34.68
N VAL A 457 10.42 -16.63 33.53
CA VAL A 457 11.03 -17.41 32.43
C VAL A 457 12.40 -17.94 32.85
N ILE A 458 13.21 -17.15 33.57
CA ILE A 458 14.50 -17.59 34.12
C ILE A 458 14.30 -18.71 35.15
N ALA A 459 13.30 -18.60 36.03
CA ALA A 459 12.98 -19.67 36.98
C ALA A 459 12.61 -20.97 36.26
N PHE A 460 11.82 -20.89 35.19
CA PHE A 460 11.49 -22.04 34.35
C PHE A 460 12.71 -22.62 33.63
N LEU A 461 13.57 -21.77 33.04
CA LEU A 461 14.82 -22.19 32.40
C LEU A 461 15.72 -22.98 33.37
N LYS A 462 15.77 -22.58 34.64
CA LYS A 462 16.56 -23.29 35.68
C LYS A 462 16.01 -24.67 36.04
N SER A 463 14.69 -24.85 35.99
CA SER A 463 14.04 -26.12 36.35
C SER A 463 13.77 -27.06 35.18
N ALA A 464 13.89 -26.57 33.93
CA ALA A 464 13.65 -27.36 32.73
C ALA A 464 14.68 -28.51 32.58
N SER A 465 14.16 -29.74 32.52
CA SER A 465 14.96 -30.97 32.44
C SER A 465 15.33 -31.37 31.02
N ASP A 466 14.42 -31.15 30.06
CA ASP A 466 14.59 -31.51 28.65
C ASP A 466 15.12 -30.35 27.80
N ASP A 467 15.79 -30.69 26.70
CA ASP A 467 16.43 -29.71 25.81
C ASP A 467 15.43 -28.82 25.07
N ASP A 468 14.28 -29.35 24.68
CA ASP A 468 13.25 -28.61 23.93
C ASP A 468 12.62 -27.51 24.82
N ALA A 469 12.25 -27.84 26.05
CA ALA A 469 11.74 -26.88 27.02
C ALA A 469 12.78 -25.79 27.35
N ARG A 470 14.06 -26.16 27.48
CA ARG A 470 15.14 -25.19 27.66
C ARG A 470 15.30 -24.28 26.44
N GLY A 471 15.31 -24.82 25.23
CA GLY A 471 15.41 -24.06 24.00
C GLY A 471 14.27 -23.06 23.83
N ASN A 472 13.02 -23.49 24.10
CA ASN A 472 11.86 -22.61 24.07
C ASN A 472 11.96 -21.49 25.12
N ALA A 473 12.45 -21.80 26.31
CA ALA A 473 12.64 -20.81 27.38
C ALA A 473 13.74 -19.81 27.06
N GLU A 474 14.84 -20.26 26.46
CA GLU A 474 15.94 -19.41 25.98
C GLU A 474 15.45 -18.45 24.90
N GLN A 475 14.74 -18.94 23.87
CA GLN A 475 14.20 -18.11 22.81
C GLN A 475 13.20 -17.08 23.36
N THR A 476 12.37 -17.49 24.31
CA THR A 476 11.44 -16.58 24.99
C THR A 476 12.19 -15.50 25.76
N LEU A 477 13.19 -15.88 26.56
CA LEU A 477 14.00 -14.95 27.33
C LEU A 477 14.74 -13.97 26.43
N GLU A 478 15.29 -14.42 25.31
CA GLU A 478 15.90 -13.56 24.30
C GLU A 478 14.92 -12.52 23.76
N ALA A 479 13.69 -12.93 23.40
CA ALA A 479 12.68 -12.01 22.90
C ALA A 479 12.32 -10.94 23.95
N LEU A 480 12.18 -11.34 25.22
CA LEU A 480 11.93 -10.44 26.34
C LEU A 480 13.09 -9.46 26.56
N VAL A 481 14.33 -9.95 26.58
CA VAL A 481 15.54 -9.14 26.77
C VAL A 481 15.72 -8.16 25.62
N THR A 482 15.50 -8.60 24.37
CA THR A 482 15.59 -7.73 23.18
C THR A 482 14.58 -6.58 23.27
N ARG A 483 13.35 -6.86 23.71
CA ARG A 483 12.31 -5.84 23.86
C ARG A 483 12.54 -4.92 25.05
N ALA A 484 13.00 -5.46 26.17
CA ALA A 484 13.20 -4.71 27.42
C ALA A 484 14.52 -3.94 27.49
N GLY A 485 15.53 -4.34 26.72
CA GLY A 485 16.89 -3.80 26.79
C GLY A 485 17.46 -3.88 28.20
N GLY A 486 18.11 -2.80 28.64
CA GLY A 486 18.77 -2.71 29.94
C GLY A 486 17.86 -2.98 31.14
N ASN A 487 16.54 -2.85 31.00
CA ASN A 487 15.59 -3.11 32.09
C ASN A 487 15.55 -4.59 32.51
N ALA A 488 15.99 -5.52 31.66
CA ALA A 488 16.09 -6.93 32.01
C ALA A 488 17.37 -7.29 32.82
N ARG A 489 18.31 -6.34 32.97
CA ARG A 489 19.65 -6.62 33.54
C ARG A 489 19.58 -7.15 34.97
N GLU A 490 18.76 -6.55 35.82
CA GLU A 490 18.66 -6.96 37.22
C GLU A 490 18.12 -8.40 37.37
N ALA A 491 17.11 -8.76 36.56
CA ALA A 491 16.56 -10.11 36.54
C ALA A 491 17.61 -11.15 36.12
N LEU A 492 18.39 -10.85 35.08
CA LEU A 492 19.48 -11.72 34.61
C LEU A 492 20.59 -11.87 35.65
N LEU A 493 21.05 -10.77 36.26
CA LEU A 493 22.07 -10.79 37.31
C LEU A 493 21.61 -11.57 38.55
N SER A 494 20.35 -11.41 38.96
CA SER A 494 19.77 -12.16 40.07
C SER A 494 19.69 -13.66 39.75
N GLY A 495 19.25 -13.99 38.53
CA GLY A 495 19.12 -15.38 38.05
C GLY A 495 20.44 -16.15 37.97
N LEU A 496 21.58 -15.48 37.82
CA LEU A 496 22.89 -16.14 37.75
C LEU A 496 23.31 -16.83 39.05
N LYS A 497 22.90 -16.30 40.21
CA LYS A 497 23.45 -16.68 41.53
C LYS A 497 23.30 -18.17 41.84
N ASP A 498 22.17 -18.76 41.47
CA ASP A 498 21.79 -20.14 41.78
C ASP A 498 21.61 -21.01 40.52
N ALA A 499 22.02 -20.53 39.35
CA ALA A 499 21.88 -21.27 38.09
C ALA A 499 22.91 -22.40 37.96
N THR A 500 22.46 -23.55 37.47
CA THR A 500 23.33 -24.66 37.02
C THR A 500 23.99 -24.30 35.68
N ALA A 501 24.96 -25.11 35.22
CA ALA A 501 25.83 -24.76 34.09
C ALA A 501 25.08 -24.32 32.82
N SER A 502 24.09 -25.08 32.36
CA SER A 502 23.36 -24.77 31.12
C SER A 502 22.54 -23.46 31.20
N PRO A 503 21.61 -23.27 32.17
CA PRO A 503 20.92 -21.99 32.35
C PRO A 503 21.88 -20.82 32.58
N ARG A 504 22.97 -21.04 33.32
CA ARG A 504 23.98 -20.02 33.60
C ARG A 504 24.65 -19.50 32.32
N ILE A 505 24.96 -20.39 31.38
CA ILE A 505 25.53 -20.02 30.07
C ILE A 505 24.57 -19.10 29.30
N VAL A 506 23.28 -19.45 29.24
CA VAL A 506 22.26 -18.62 28.56
C VAL A 506 22.19 -17.23 29.18
N LEU A 507 22.13 -17.13 30.52
CA LEU A 507 22.09 -15.85 31.22
C LEU A 507 23.32 -14.99 30.95
N LEU A 508 24.52 -15.60 30.91
CA LEU A 508 25.76 -14.90 30.56
C LEU A 508 25.72 -14.34 29.14
N GLN A 509 25.19 -15.10 28.18
CA GLN A 509 25.05 -14.63 26.79
C GLN A 509 24.11 -13.42 26.70
N GLN A 510 22.97 -13.45 27.39
CA GLN A 510 22.03 -12.32 27.41
C GLN A 510 22.65 -11.08 28.08
N LEU A 511 23.39 -11.25 29.17
CA LEU A 511 24.14 -10.16 29.81
C LEU A 511 25.23 -9.59 28.90
N GLY A 512 25.91 -10.45 28.15
CA GLY A 512 26.86 -10.08 27.10
C GLY A 512 26.27 -9.14 26.06
N ARG A 513 25.05 -9.43 25.60
CA ARG A 513 24.35 -8.59 24.63
C ARG A 513 23.93 -7.24 25.19
N LEU A 514 23.49 -7.20 26.45
CA LEU A 514 23.07 -5.96 27.10
C LEU A 514 24.24 -5.05 27.46
N GLY A 515 25.41 -5.64 27.75
CA GLY A 515 26.59 -4.92 28.18
C GLY A 515 26.43 -4.12 29.48
N GLY A 516 27.41 -3.25 29.72
CA GLY A 516 27.50 -2.38 30.89
C GLY A 516 28.22 -3.00 32.09
N ARG A 517 28.80 -2.11 32.90
CA ARG A 517 29.72 -2.45 34.00
C ARG A 517 29.29 -3.59 34.92
N GLN A 518 28.04 -3.60 35.39
CA GLN A 518 27.54 -4.65 36.29
C GLN A 518 27.47 -6.03 35.61
N ALA A 519 27.05 -6.06 34.34
CA ALA A 519 27.03 -7.29 33.55
C ALA A 519 28.46 -7.79 33.30
N LEU A 520 29.39 -6.87 33.01
CA LEU A 520 30.81 -7.19 32.81
C LEU A 520 31.44 -7.76 34.08
N GLU A 521 31.18 -7.16 35.24
CA GLU A 521 31.66 -7.66 36.54
C GLU A 521 31.15 -9.08 36.83
N ALA A 522 29.88 -9.36 36.52
CA ALA A 522 29.32 -10.70 36.66
C ALA A 522 30.00 -11.72 35.72
N VAL A 523 30.19 -11.38 34.44
CA VAL A 523 30.89 -12.24 33.48
C VAL A 523 32.35 -12.48 33.89
N ARG A 524 33.04 -11.45 34.39
CA ARG A 524 34.41 -11.57 34.92
C ARG A 524 34.50 -12.55 36.09
N ALA A 525 33.49 -12.61 36.95
CA ALA A 525 33.47 -13.56 38.06
C ALA A 525 33.40 -15.01 37.55
N GLU A 526 32.60 -15.27 36.51
CA GLU A 526 32.39 -16.61 35.95
C GLU A 526 33.60 -17.15 35.16
N LEU A 527 34.58 -16.32 34.81
CA LEU A 527 35.87 -16.78 34.27
C LEU A 527 36.62 -17.71 35.25
N ARG A 528 36.31 -17.65 36.54
CA ARG A 528 36.87 -18.49 37.60
C ARG A 528 35.92 -19.57 38.08
N SER A 529 34.80 -19.81 37.38
CA SER A 529 33.84 -20.87 37.74
C SER A 529 34.52 -22.23 37.81
N ASP A 530 34.06 -23.15 38.66
CA ASP A 530 34.59 -24.52 38.71
C ASP A 530 34.16 -25.35 37.48
N ASP A 531 33.07 -24.95 36.82
CA ASP A 531 32.55 -25.58 35.61
C ASP A 531 33.28 -25.08 34.35
N ALA A 532 33.87 -26.01 33.59
CA ALA A 532 34.65 -25.69 32.40
C ALA A 532 33.83 -25.08 31.26
N GLN A 533 32.56 -25.48 31.10
CA GLN A 533 31.67 -24.95 30.07
C GLN A 533 31.26 -23.52 30.41
N VAL A 534 30.97 -23.25 31.69
CA VAL A 534 30.66 -21.89 32.17
C VAL A 534 31.85 -20.96 31.98
N ARG A 535 33.07 -21.39 32.36
CA ARG A 535 34.29 -20.59 32.13
C ARG A 535 34.48 -20.26 30.65
N ASP A 536 34.30 -21.25 29.76
CA ASP A 536 34.46 -21.05 28.32
C ASP A 536 33.39 -20.11 27.76
N ALA A 537 32.15 -20.24 28.21
CA ALA A 537 31.07 -19.33 27.84
C ALA A 537 31.33 -17.89 28.30
N ALA A 538 31.74 -17.69 29.55
CA ALA A 538 32.11 -16.36 30.06
C ALA A 538 33.23 -15.73 29.23
N PHE A 539 34.25 -16.52 28.87
CA PHE A 539 35.31 -16.08 27.98
C PHE A 539 34.79 -15.67 26.59
N ARG A 540 33.94 -16.51 25.97
CA ARG A 540 33.32 -16.17 24.66
C ARG A 540 32.50 -14.89 24.73
N VAL A 541 31.73 -14.71 25.81
CA VAL A 541 30.95 -13.49 26.05
C VAL A 541 31.87 -12.26 26.10
N LEU A 542 33.01 -12.33 26.79
CA LEU A 542 33.97 -11.22 26.80
C LEU A 542 34.54 -10.91 25.41
N THR A 543 34.85 -11.93 24.60
CA THR A 543 35.37 -11.69 23.24
C THR A 543 34.36 -10.98 22.34
N ALA A 544 33.07 -11.20 22.59
CA ALA A 544 31.94 -10.59 21.89
C ALA A 544 31.34 -9.38 22.63
N TRP A 545 32.02 -8.84 23.66
CA TRP A 545 31.48 -7.74 24.48
C TRP A 545 31.18 -6.50 23.62
N PRO A 546 30.09 -5.77 23.86
CA PRO A 546 29.64 -4.70 22.96
C PRO A 546 30.51 -3.44 22.99
N ASP A 547 31.27 -3.20 24.05
CA ASP A 547 32.01 -1.96 24.25
C ASP A 547 33.45 -2.19 24.77
N ALA A 548 34.21 -1.08 24.85
CA ALA A 548 35.63 -1.11 25.20
C ALA A 548 35.91 -1.52 26.67
N GLU A 549 34.90 -1.66 27.53
CA GLU A 549 35.12 -1.96 28.95
C GLU A 549 35.78 -3.33 29.17
N ALA A 550 35.60 -4.27 28.24
CA ALA A 550 36.22 -5.61 28.27
C ALA A 550 37.64 -5.65 27.67
N ALA A 551 38.11 -4.57 27.04
CA ALA A 551 39.41 -4.55 26.37
C ALA A 551 40.60 -4.87 27.30
N PRO A 552 40.67 -4.36 28.55
CA PRO A 552 41.75 -4.73 29.47
C PRO A 552 41.80 -6.22 29.80
N ASP A 553 40.65 -6.89 29.92
CA ASP A 553 40.58 -8.33 30.18
C ASP A 553 41.09 -9.11 28.96
N LEU A 554 40.61 -8.75 27.76
CA LEU A 554 41.00 -9.42 26.53
C LEU A 554 42.50 -9.26 26.23
N LEU A 555 43.09 -8.09 26.51
CA LEU A 555 44.53 -7.87 26.40
C LEU A 555 45.30 -8.81 27.32
N LYS A 556 44.87 -8.93 28.59
CA LYS A 556 45.50 -9.83 29.55
C LYS A 556 45.43 -11.29 29.08
N PHE A 557 44.28 -11.74 28.56
CA PHE A 557 44.16 -13.08 27.99
C PHE A 557 45.03 -13.27 26.75
N ALA A 558 45.14 -12.27 25.87
CA ALA A 558 46.03 -12.32 24.72
C ALA A 558 47.52 -12.43 25.11
N GLN A 559 47.90 -11.93 26.30
CA GLN A 559 49.26 -12.01 26.83
C GLN A 559 49.56 -13.32 27.58
N GLN A 560 48.56 -13.95 28.21
CA GLN A 560 48.77 -14.98 29.24
C GLN A 560 48.07 -16.33 28.98
N ALA A 561 47.15 -16.42 28.01
CA ALA A 561 46.25 -17.57 27.92
C ALA A 561 46.85 -18.80 27.19
N ASP A 562 46.72 -19.97 27.83
CA ASP A 562 46.87 -21.32 27.29
C ASP A 562 45.49 -22.02 27.41
N PRO A 563 44.90 -22.65 26.37
CA PRO A 563 45.44 -23.02 25.04
C PRO A 563 45.58 -21.85 24.03
N PRO A 564 46.43 -22.00 22.99
CA PRO A 564 46.64 -21.01 21.94
C PRO A 564 45.36 -20.50 21.25
N SER A 565 44.32 -21.34 21.19
CA SER A 565 43.01 -20.98 20.63
C SER A 565 42.31 -19.88 21.42
N ARG A 566 42.40 -19.89 22.76
CA ARG A 566 41.85 -18.83 23.61
C ARG A 566 42.64 -17.53 23.47
N ARG A 567 43.97 -17.61 23.41
CA ARG A 567 44.83 -16.45 23.14
C ARG A 567 44.42 -15.74 21.85
N ALA A 568 44.24 -16.51 20.76
CA ALA A 568 43.86 -15.96 19.46
C ALA A 568 42.47 -15.32 19.46
N LEU A 569 41.48 -15.94 20.13
CA LEU A 569 40.15 -15.36 20.29
C LEU A 569 40.18 -14.05 21.10
N ALA A 570 40.96 -14.01 22.18
CA ALA A 570 41.12 -12.81 22.99
C ALA A 570 41.78 -11.68 22.22
N PHE A 571 42.85 -11.99 21.45
CA PHE A 571 43.52 -11.05 20.56
C PHE A 571 42.55 -10.44 19.54
N ARG A 572 41.77 -11.30 18.84
CA ARG A 572 40.78 -10.85 17.85
C ARG A 572 39.71 -9.96 18.48
N GLY A 573 39.20 -10.36 19.64
CA GLY A 573 38.23 -9.56 20.40
C GLY A 573 38.79 -8.21 20.84
N TYR A 574 40.03 -8.17 21.35
CA TYR A 574 40.70 -6.93 21.74
C TYR A 574 40.85 -5.97 20.56
N VAL A 575 41.38 -6.45 19.44
CA VAL A 575 41.58 -5.62 18.24
C VAL A 575 40.26 -5.08 17.71
N ARG A 576 39.18 -5.89 17.72
CA ARG A 576 37.83 -5.42 17.38
C ARG A 576 37.40 -4.25 18.28
N LEU A 577 37.51 -4.41 19.60
CA LEU A 577 37.13 -3.36 20.55
C LEU A 577 37.93 -2.07 20.34
N CYS A 578 39.25 -2.14 20.11
CA CYS A 578 40.06 -0.95 19.83
C CYS A 578 39.60 -0.20 18.56
N ARG A 579 39.14 -0.92 17.54
CA ARG A 579 38.64 -0.33 16.29
C ARG A 579 37.28 0.34 16.46
N GLU A 580 36.38 -0.30 17.20
CA GLU A 580 34.98 0.13 17.37
C GLU A 580 34.82 1.19 18.47
N ALA A 581 35.74 1.25 19.43
CA ALA A 581 35.67 2.19 20.54
C ALA A 581 35.73 3.67 20.10
N PRO A 582 34.92 4.54 20.71
CA PRO A 582 34.93 5.98 20.47
C PRO A 582 36.11 6.65 21.21
N MET A 583 37.33 6.43 20.70
CA MET A 583 38.57 7.01 21.24
C MET A 583 39.35 7.79 20.16
N SER A 584 40.28 8.63 20.59
CA SER A 584 41.12 9.40 19.66
C SER A 584 42.06 8.49 18.85
N PRO A 585 42.49 8.90 17.64
CA PRO A 585 43.46 8.15 16.85
C PRO A 585 44.74 7.83 17.62
N THR A 586 45.21 8.76 18.45
CA THR A 586 46.42 8.60 19.27
C THR A 586 46.23 7.52 20.36
N GLU A 587 45.10 7.52 21.07
CA GLU A 587 44.79 6.48 22.06
C GLU A 587 44.62 5.11 21.40
N ARG A 588 43.94 5.06 20.24
CA ARG A 588 43.77 3.84 19.45
C ARG A 588 45.11 3.29 18.99
N LEU A 589 46.01 4.15 18.51
CA LEU A 589 47.37 3.77 18.14
C LEU A 589 48.10 3.17 19.34
N ALA A 590 48.03 3.79 20.52
CA ALA A 590 48.70 3.28 21.71
C ALA A 590 48.25 1.85 22.05
N GLN A 591 46.95 1.59 22.05
CA GLN A 591 46.38 0.27 22.31
C GLN A 591 46.73 -0.76 21.23
N LEU A 592 46.60 -0.41 19.95
CA LEU A 592 46.98 -1.31 18.85
C LEU A 592 48.49 -1.57 18.80
N SER A 593 49.33 -0.62 19.23
CA SER A 593 50.78 -0.80 19.33
C SER A 593 51.16 -1.87 20.35
N GLU A 594 50.42 -1.98 21.46
CA GLU A 594 50.61 -3.05 22.42
C GLU A 594 50.17 -4.39 21.86
N ALA A 595 49.01 -4.45 21.22
CA ALA A 595 48.55 -5.68 20.58
C ALA A 595 49.44 -6.13 19.43
N ALA A 596 50.03 -5.23 18.63
CA ALA A 596 50.93 -5.58 17.54
C ALA A 596 52.12 -6.45 17.99
N LYS A 597 52.58 -6.28 19.24
CA LYS A 597 53.65 -7.09 19.84
C LYS A 597 53.23 -8.54 20.16
N LEU A 598 51.93 -8.79 20.20
CA LEU A 598 51.32 -10.08 20.58
C LEU A 598 50.85 -10.89 19.37
N ALA A 599 50.86 -10.32 18.16
CA ALA A 599 50.44 -11.00 16.94
C ALA A 599 51.40 -12.16 16.61
N ALA A 600 50.92 -13.39 16.73
CA ALA A 600 51.76 -14.58 16.66
C ALA A 600 51.78 -15.23 15.27
N ASP A 601 50.64 -15.26 14.59
CA ASP A 601 50.48 -15.89 13.27
C ASP A 601 50.14 -14.88 12.16
N THR A 602 50.14 -15.35 10.92
CA THR A 602 49.88 -14.51 9.75
C THR A 602 48.49 -13.87 9.79
N ASP A 603 47.46 -14.58 10.24
CA ASP A 603 46.08 -14.07 10.29
C ASP A 603 45.95 -12.93 11.30
N GLU A 604 46.59 -13.07 12.47
CA GLU A 604 46.64 -12.03 13.49
C GLU A 604 47.42 -10.80 13.02
N LYS A 605 48.52 -10.99 12.29
CA LYS A 605 49.26 -9.88 11.68
C LYS A 605 48.43 -9.18 10.58
N VAL A 606 47.69 -9.92 9.76
CA VAL A 606 46.75 -9.34 8.77
C VAL A 606 45.67 -8.50 9.47
N LEU A 607 45.11 -9.01 10.57
CA LEU A 607 44.14 -8.28 11.37
C LEU A 607 44.74 -6.98 11.94
N MET A 608 45.99 -7.04 12.42
CA MET A 608 46.71 -5.87 12.93
C MET A 608 46.98 -4.83 11.84
N VAL A 609 47.46 -5.26 10.66
CA VAL A 609 47.65 -4.40 9.49
C VAL A 609 46.35 -3.70 9.11
N SER A 610 45.25 -4.45 9.09
CA SER A 610 43.92 -3.92 8.79
C SER A 610 43.45 -2.90 9.84
N ALA A 611 43.69 -3.18 11.12
CA ALA A 611 43.33 -2.27 12.22
C ALA A 611 44.14 -0.96 12.18
N LEU A 612 45.44 -1.05 11.93
CA LEU A 612 46.34 0.11 11.82
C LEU A 612 46.03 0.97 10.58
N ALA A 613 45.51 0.38 9.51
CA ALA A 613 45.11 1.09 8.30
C ALA A 613 44.02 2.16 8.53
N ASP A 614 43.24 2.02 9.61
CA ASP A 614 42.16 2.93 10.01
C ASP A 614 42.63 4.01 11.01
N VAL A 615 43.94 4.10 11.29
CA VAL A 615 44.50 5.04 12.27
C VAL A 615 45.39 6.07 11.58
N PRO A 616 44.92 7.32 11.39
CA PRO A 616 45.67 8.38 10.71
C PRO A 616 46.73 9.01 11.63
N GLU A 617 47.68 8.21 12.11
CA GLU A 617 48.78 8.65 12.98
C GLU A 617 50.15 8.27 12.39
N PRO A 618 51.19 9.12 12.49
CA PRO A 618 52.52 8.81 11.97
C PRO A 618 53.11 7.53 12.56
N GLY A 619 52.78 7.22 13.82
CA GLY A 619 53.19 5.97 14.46
C GLY A 619 52.53 4.73 13.86
N ALA A 620 51.27 4.82 13.39
CA ALA A 620 50.62 3.72 12.69
C ALA A 620 51.35 3.41 11.37
N LEU A 621 51.75 4.46 10.64
CA LEU A 621 52.52 4.31 9.41
C LEU A 621 53.90 3.67 9.66
N LYS A 622 54.57 4.02 10.76
CA LYS A 622 55.84 3.38 11.17
C LYS A 622 55.65 1.90 11.51
N LEU A 623 54.58 1.54 12.20
CA LEU A 623 54.27 0.14 12.51
C LEU A 623 53.94 -0.67 11.25
N LEU A 624 53.20 -0.09 10.31
CA LEU A 624 52.89 -0.71 9.01
C LEU A 624 54.17 -0.96 8.19
N ALA A 625 55.15 -0.05 8.27
CA ALA A 625 56.43 -0.22 7.59
C ALA A 625 57.19 -1.49 8.05
N ALA A 626 57.03 -1.91 9.31
CA ALA A 626 57.67 -3.11 9.84
C ALA A 626 57.12 -4.41 9.23
N TYR A 627 55.93 -4.39 8.60
CA TYR A 627 55.33 -5.54 7.92
C TYR A 627 55.65 -5.58 6.42
N LEU A 628 56.32 -4.57 5.86
CA LEU A 628 56.63 -4.49 4.43
C LEU A 628 57.69 -5.50 3.97
N ASP A 629 58.53 -5.98 4.90
CA ASP A 629 59.57 -6.97 4.61
C ASP A 629 59.05 -8.41 4.80
N ASP A 630 57.82 -8.60 5.29
CA ASP A 630 57.18 -9.91 5.42
C ASP A 630 56.48 -10.26 4.10
N ALA A 631 57.00 -11.29 3.41
CA ALA A 631 56.50 -11.69 2.10
C ALA A 631 55.01 -12.09 2.07
N ALA A 632 54.45 -12.53 3.21
CA ALA A 632 53.03 -12.88 3.31
C ALA A 632 52.13 -11.65 3.51
N LEU A 633 52.69 -10.51 3.93
CA LEU A 633 51.94 -9.31 4.31
C LEU A 633 52.27 -8.09 3.45
N VAL A 634 53.30 -8.15 2.61
CA VAL A 634 53.80 -7.01 1.84
C VAL A 634 52.70 -6.28 1.07
N ASP A 635 51.76 -6.99 0.45
CA ASP A 635 50.70 -6.37 -0.34
C ASP A 635 49.63 -5.71 0.53
N THR A 636 49.18 -6.37 1.60
CA THR A 636 48.19 -5.82 2.54
C THR A 636 48.76 -4.67 3.37
N ALA A 637 50.01 -4.80 3.85
CA ALA A 637 50.74 -3.76 4.55
C ALA A 637 51.02 -2.55 3.66
N SER A 638 51.35 -2.77 2.39
CA SER A 638 51.55 -1.67 1.43
C SER A 638 50.27 -0.89 1.15
N LEU A 639 49.15 -1.59 0.97
CA LEU A 639 47.85 -0.94 0.79
C LEU A 639 47.45 -0.12 2.03
N ALA A 640 47.62 -0.70 3.22
CA ALA A 640 47.37 -0.02 4.49
C ALA A 640 48.28 1.21 4.69
N ALA A 641 49.58 1.07 4.42
CA ALA A 641 50.55 2.15 4.55
C ALA A 641 50.22 3.31 3.61
N VAL A 642 49.84 3.02 2.36
CA VAL A 642 49.39 4.05 1.41
C VAL A 642 48.11 4.74 1.90
N LYS A 643 47.14 4.00 2.46
CA LYS A 643 45.91 4.58 3.02
C LYS A 643 46.22 5.55 4.17
N VAL A 644 47.05 5.16 5.13
CA VAL A 644 47.42 6.01 6.28
C VAL A 644 48.25 7.20 5.80
N ALA A 645 49.20 7.00 4.89
CA ALA A 645 50.01 8.05 4.29
C ALA A 645 49.16 9.10 3.56
N SER A 646 48.13 8.67 2.81
CA SER A 646 47.16 9.59 2.19
C SER A 646 46.44 10.45 3.22
N ALA A 647 46.10 9.91 4.40
CA ALA A 647 45.35 10.61 5.44
C ALA A 647 46.22 11.57 6.27
N LEU A 648 47.52 11.31 6.40
CA LEU A 648 48.46 12.16 7.14
C LEU A 648 48.87 13.44 6.38
N GLU A 649 48.79 13.42 5.05
CA GLU A 649 49.11 14.53 4.15
C GLU A 649 50.50 15.19 4.45
N ALA A 650 50.69 16.46 4.07
CA ALA A 650 51.96 17.17 4.16
C ALA A 650 52.46 17.44 5.58
N LYS A 651 51.61 17.29 6.60
CA LYS A 651 51.94 17.58 8.01
C LYS A 651 53.02 16.66 8.59
N HIS A 652 53.22 15.48 8.00
CA HIS A 652 54.17 14.47 8.49
C HIS A 652 55.09 13.95 7.38
N LYS A 653 55.48 14.83 6.44
CA LYS A 653 56.29 14.49 5.26
C LYS A 653 57.54 13.66 5.58
N ASP A 654 58.22 13.98 6.68
CA ASP A 654 59.47 13.28 7.09
C ASP A 654 59.24 11.83 7.53
N THR A 655 58.02 11.47 7.92
CA THR A 655 57.64 10.08 8.23
C THR A 655 56.98 9.41 7.03
N VAL A 656 56.20 10.14 6.23
CA VAL A 656 55.44 9.58 5.12
C VAL A 656 56.32 9.21 3.92
N ALA A 657 57.26 10.08 3.54
CA ALA A 657 58.06 9.87 2.33
C ALA A 657 58.93 8.61 2.37
N PRO A 658 59.65 8.29 3.48
CA PRO A 658 60.47 7.07 3.54
C PRO A 658 59.64 5.78 3.44
N VAL A 659 58.48 5.73 4.09
CA VAL A 659 57.62 4.53 4.09
C VAL A 659 57.01 4.29 2.71
N LEU A 660 56.56 5.34 2.01
CA LEU A 660 56.05 5.20 0.64
C LEU A 660 57.15 4.82 -0.36
N GLN A 661 58.38 5.29 -0.18
CA GLN A 661 59.52 4.83 -0.98
C GLN A 661 59.83 3.35 -0.74
N GLN A 662 59.72 2.88 0.50
CA GLN A 662 59.84 1.46 0.81
C GLN A 662 58.73 0.66 0.11
N VAL A 663 57.47 1.10 0.18
CA VAL A 663 56.33 0.47 -0.53
C VAL A 663 56.61 0.34 -2.03
N LEU A 664 57.13 1.39 -2.68
CA LEU A 664 57.47 1.35 -4.10
C LEU A 664 58.59 0.36 -4.45
N LYS A 665 59.46 0.05 -3.48
CA LYS A 665 60.56 -0.91 -3.65
C LYS A 665 60.08 -2.37 -3.49
N VAL A 666 59.17 -2.63 -2.55
CA VAL A 666 58.81 -4.00 -2.15
C VAL A 666 57.48 -4.51 -2.72
N CYS A 667 56.50 -3.63 -2.93
CA CYS A 667 55.18 -4.02 -3.43
C CYS A 667 55.18 -4.12 -4.95
N LYS A 668 54.63 -5.20 -5.50
CA LYS A 668 54.51 -5.41 -6.96
C LYS A 668 53.15 -4.99 -7.52
N ASN A 669 52.18 -4.68 -6.67
CA ASN A 669 50.84 -4.28 -7.09
C ASN A 669 50.87 -2.88 -7.73
N ALA A 670 50.53 -2.82 -9.02
CA ALA A 670 50.60 -1.60 -9.82
C ALA A 670 49.69 -0.47 -9.30
N ASP A 671 48.51 -0.80 -8.76
CA ASP A 671 47.59 0.19 -8.22
C ASP A 671 48.09 0.79 -6.91
N VAL A 672 48.68 -0.04 -6.04
CA VAL A 672 49.29 0.42 -4.78
C VAL A 672 50.51 1.30 -5.07
N GLN A 673 51.35 0.92 -6.03
CA GLN A 673 52.48 1.74 -6.47
C GLN A 673 52.02 3.09 -7.07
N ARG A 674 50.97 3.08 -7.90
CA ARG A 674 50.40 4.31 -8.48
C ARG A 674 49.96 5.26 -7.37
N ARG A 675 49.15 4.77 -6.42
CA ARG A 675 48.66 5.57 -5.28
C ARG A 675 49.80 6.07 -4.38
N ALA A 676 50.82 5.26 -4.14
CA ALA A 676 52.00 5.68 -3.39
C ALA A 676 52.75 6.85 -4.08
N ARG A 677 52.92 6.80 -5.41
CA ARG A 677 53.52 7.89 -6.20
C ARG A 677 52.67 9.16 -6.13
N GLU A 678 51.35 9.05 -6.27
CA GLU A 678 50.45 10.20 -6.17
C GLU A 678 50.58 10.94 -4.83
N VAL A 679 50.65 10.20 -3.71
CA VAL A 679 50.85 10.80 -2.39
C VAL A 679 52.24 11.45 -2.28
N LEU A 680 53.30 10.79 -2.76
CA LEU A 680 54.66 11.37 -2.78
C LEU A 680 54.74 12.65 -3.63
N THR A 681 54.06 12.69 -4.79
CA THR A 681 53.98 13.88 -5.63
C THR A 681 53.28 15.02 -4.90
N LYS A 682 52.17 14.75 -4.20
CA LYS A 682 51.48 15.76 -3.37
C LYS A 682 52.36 16.29 -2.24
N LEU A 683 53.20 15.44 -1.63
CA LEU A 683 54.19 15.86 -0.62
C LEU A 683 55.33 16.71 -1.22
N GLY A 684 55.58 16.59 -2.52
CA GLY A 684 56.62 17.30 -3.27
C GLY A 684 56.14 18.52 -4.07
N ALA A 685 54.83 18.75 -4.21
CA ALA A 685 54.24 19.84 -5.00
C ALA A 685 54.05 21.16 -4.21
N GLN A 686 55.06 21.51 -3.41
CA GLN A 686 55.41 22.89 -3.06
C GLN A 686 56.94 22.93 -2.89
N ARG A 687 57.66 22.90 -4.00
CA ARG A 687 59.04 23.39 -4.07
C ARG A 687 59.14 24.24 -5.34
N GLU A 688 59.13 25.54 -5.07
CA GLU A 688 59.63 26.70 -5.85
C GLU A 688 59.07 26.92 -7.25
#